data_AF-A0A2Z4FKF0-F1
#
_entry.id   AF-A0A2Z4FKF0-F1
#
_cell.length_a   1.000
_cell.length_b   1.000
_cell.length_c   1.000
_cell.angle_alpha   90.00
_cell.angle_beta   90.00
_cell.angle_gamma   90.00
#
_symmetry.space_group_name_H-M   'P 1'
#
loop_
_entity.id
_entity.type
_entity.pdbx_description
1 polymer ?
#
loop_
_entity_poly.entity_id
_entity_poly.type
_entity_poly.pdbx_seq_one_letter_code
_entity_poly.pdbx_strand_id
1 'polypeptide(L)'
;MIDFSTSPYDMARFMMTRTRYFLVSGLFGLALASSACGSSGERIEDPWPTMSALPAGAPADLESGSKDAEASASNSPHLRSGNDGFLYVSGLDDKATVGRAFLASYGGTWPVPNAKRPVLAAGRLVELYEGGVGLVHITYQRPNAALDGLRVTWTSDADSERPVYEPLGKALGHITELGEKGSRRLTLSVGKEDGVRKGDFYALLADPLNPNGDAKEGDAKASKAPAAQMLQLSRRLTGVCMIKKVSESQSECHRWSGSGLLGRLDQPVVGQEALFLEHTFGAAPRKAVIQVARVQGGDEATQAKLSEAMHEFLGSLTEPTASVETIANTLDASASDFYRIVEEVERRDTPQVVIGAAIRSIDGEDHLIVNYGGLGSPAGPGMVAAPPVGGVDLGPVGDLNPDRLRSFSATVWASVLIYRGQTSEALLLLDQMINTKTLTGPLRWHARDQYAMRWGALGHYRESLWLVLQDEAVAAKNNDRTARLNAMGTRVRLYDFLELPEVAVETAKAYLDERAEEKPDGAWRSALAMYAEMLTGAEKTDQALAAVEELEAACPDTCNGDLSSFISGVFWRLPSDQNDARKAMLKRLEEIADDNNTEQIAGLRLYQGLMSLRADDHTQGLIAFLEAERLYKKAYNLSGQARALYFASVADMGRGEPQSAYERALEAQKIQMELNDFTATAEIFKHLSALYTNPDFLENPGPFLGGARQVLAGAVEAGLSMGDLALAGESLLSFGSFQLKIGMEAQASDTLNQAAALGMLSANFDLAALAHLYNAAIARQTGDMAGYQQEVLRAKLMAELSKNPAIIQAVEEMMNPEEPREIPTQLL
;
A
#
# COMPACT_ATOMS: atom_id res chain seq x y z
N MET A 1 2.21 0.47 -31.81
CA MET A 1 2.62 1.60 -30.95
C MET A 1 1.97 1.43 -29.59
N ILE A 2 2.70 0.85 -28.61
CA ILE A 2 2.37 1.09 -27.21
C ILE A 2 2.67 2.56 -26.99
N ASP A 3 1.70 3.32 -26.50
CA ASP A 3 1.95 4.65 -26.03
C ASP A 3 2.82 4.55 -24.77
N PHE A 4 4.15 4.49 -24.95
CA PHE A 4 5.12 4.67 -23.87
C PHE A 4 5.08 6.10 -23.32
N SER A 5 4.21 6.97 -23.85
CA SER A 5 3.67 8.09 -23.10
C SER A 5 2.56 7.61 -22.14
N THR A 6 2.93 6.74 -21.19
CA THR A 6 2.56 7.15 -19.83
C THR A 6 3.20 8.51 -19.69
N SER A 7 2.39 9.57 -19.79
CA SER A 7 2.86 10.91 -19.49
C SER A 7 3.71 10.79 -18.22
N PRO A 8 4.79 11.56 -18.05
CA PRO A 8 5.42 11.72 -16.73
C PRO A 8 4.36 11.85 -15.62
N TYR A 9 3.16 12.34 -15.94
CA TYR A 9 1.95 12.33 -15.13
C TYR A 9 1.28 11.00 -14.79
N ASP A 10 1.20 9.98 -15.64
CA ASP A 10 0.56 8.70 -15.28
C ASP A 10 1.47 7.84 -14.41
N MET A 11 2.79 7.92 -14.64
CA MET A 11 3.78 7.30 -13.76
C MET A 11 3.92 8.06 -12.44
N ALA A 12 3.83 9.39 -12.49
CA ALA A 12 3.71 10.20 -11.28
C ALA A 12 2.37 9.88 -10.57
N ARG A 13 1.25 9.67 -11.27
CA ARG A 13 -0.04 9.26 -10.70
C ARG A 13 0.08 7.92 -9.97
N PHE A 14 0.81 6.94 -10.50
CA PHE A 14 1.06 5.64 -9.85
C PHE A 14 2.00 5.71 -8.62
N MET A 15 3.17 6.37 -8.74
CA MET A 15 4.02 6.68 -7.57
C MET A 15 3.26 7.52 -6.53
N MET A 16 2.25 8.30 -6.95
CA MET A 16 1.43 9.16 -6.11
C MET A 16 0.21 8.48 -5.51
N THR A 17 -0.40 7.46 -6.14
CA THR A 17 -1.47 6.63 -5.52
C THR A 17 -0.98 6.04 -4.20
N ARG A 18 0.32 5.80 -4.06
CA ARG A 18 0.98 5.37 -2.82
C ARG A 18 1.61 6.52 -2.03
N THR A 19 1.87 7.68 -2.62
CA THR A 19 2.19 8.91 -1.85
C THR A 19 0.96 9.51 -1.16
N ARG A 20 -0.27 9.07 -1.50
CA ARG A 20 -1.49 9.26 -0.70
C ARG A 20 -1.28 8.92 0.79
N TYR A 21 -0.28 8.09 1.10
CA TYR A 21 0.11 7.66 2.46
C TYR A 21 0.92 8.67 3.28
N PHE A 22 1.49 9.72 2.66
CA PHE A 22 2.53 10.53 3.30
C PHE A 22 2.14 11.96 3.67
N LEU A 23 1.20 12.58 2.96
CA LEU A 23 0.87 14.00 3.14
C LEU A 23 -0.28 14.29 4.13
N VAL A 24 -0.95 13.25 4.65
CA VAL A 24 -2.22 13.42 5.39
C VAL A 24 -2.14 12.98 6.86
N SER A 25 -1.01 12.46 7.31
CA SER A 25 -0.85 11.91 8.68
C SER A 25 -0.88 12.94 9.82
N GLY A 26 -1.17 14.22 9.54
CA GLY A 26 -1.04 15.31 10.50
C GLY A 26 -2.33 15.86 11.12
N LEU A 27 -3.52 15.77 10.50
CA LEU A 27 -4.50 16.85 10.73
C LEU A 27 -5.88 16.35 11.15
N PHE A 28 -6.20 16.33 12.45
CA PHE A 28 -7.57 16.36 13.00
C PHE A 28 -7.60 16.98 14.43
N GLY A 29 -8.41 18.02 14.71
CA GLY A 29 -8.94 18.36 16.06
C GLY A 29 -9.98 19.50 16.11
N LEU A 30 -10.97 19.67 17.00
CA LEU A 30 -11.38 19.12 18.31
C LEU A 30 -12.84 19.62 18.57
N ALA A 31 -13.63 18.99 19.45
CA ALA A 31 -14.74 19.63 20.16
C ALA A 31 -14.66 19.32 21.66
N LEU A 32 -14.94 20.34 22.47
CA LEU A 32 -14.66 20.46 23.90
C LEU A 32 -15.35 19.44 24.83
N ALA A 33 -14.67 19.22 25.95
CA ALA A 33 -15.10 18.48 27.13
C ALA A 33 -16.53 18.82 27.60
N SER A 34 -17.38 17.82 27.60
CA SER A 34 -18.40 17.66 28.64
C SER A 34 -18.63 16.16 28.88
N SER A 35 -18.14 15.73 30.04
CA SER A 35 -18.64 14.64 30.88
C SER A 35 -19.85 13.86 30.32
N ALA A 36 -19.58 12.74 29.67
CA ALA A 36 -20.53 11.64 29.67
C ALA A 36 -20.42 10.94 31.04
N CYS A 37 -21.30 11.33 31.96
CA CYS A 37 -21.60 10.58 33.16
C CYS A 37 -21.78 9.09 32.82
N GLY A 38 -20.84 8.28 33.28
CA GLY A 38 -20.87 6.84 33.18
C GLY A 38 -19.93 6.25 34.21
N SER A 39 -20.35 6.26 35.48
CA SER A 39 -19.75 5.39 36.49
C SER A 39 -19.94 3.93 36.03
N SER A 40 -18.95 3.36 35.36
CA SER A 40 -18.85 1.93 35.13
C SER A 40 -17.38 1.55 35.13
N GLY A 41 -16.99 0.69 36.06
CA GLY A 41 -15.63 0.11 36.11
C GLY A 41 -15.21 -0.40 34.73
N GLU A 42 -13.90 -0.34 34.46
CA GLU A 42 -13.26 -0.70 33.19
C GLU A 42 -13.97 -1.89 32.52
N ARG A 43 -14.77 -1.59 31.51
CA ARG A 43 -15.46 -2.61 30.73
C ARG A 43 -14.38 -3.29 29.89
N ILE A 44 -14.12 -4.57 30.15
CA ILE A 44 -13.22 -5.37 29.30
C ILE A 44 -13.84 -5.39 27.89
N GLU A 45 -13.18 -4.71 26.95
CA GLU A 45 -13.60 -4.65 25.56
C GLU A 45 -13.11 -5.89 24.81
N ASP A 46 -13.97 -6.46 23.94
CA ASP A 46 -13.64 -7.65 23.14
C ASP A 46 -12.56 -7.30 22.10
N PRO A 47 -11.41 -8.02 22.02
CA PRO A 47 -10.37 -7.81 20.98
C PRO A 47 -10.95 -7.81 19.57
N TRP A 48 -12.01 -8.59 19.38
CA TRP A 48 -12.61 -8.86 18.10
C TRP A 48 -14.13 -8.74 18.23
N PRO A 49 -14.69 -7.53 18.11
CA PRO A 49 -16.12 -7.29 18.30
C PRO A 49 -16.96 -8.27 17.49
N THR A 50 -18.03 -8.82 18.07
CA THR A 50 -18.93 -9.76 17.37
C THR A 50 -19.79 -9.09 16.29
N MET A 51 -19.58 -7.80 16.02
CA MET A 51 -20.27 -7.08 14.97
C MET A 51 -19.62 -7.41 13.62
N SER A 52 -20.39 -7.91 12.66
CA SER A 52 -19.83 -8.21 11.33
C SER A 52 -19.52 -6.92 10.56
N ALA A 53 -20.39 -5.92 10.60
CA ALA A 53 -20.34 -4.71 9.75
C ALA A 53 -20.20 -5.02 8.26
N LEU A 54 -20.64 -6.22 7.86
CA LEU A 54 -20.78 -6.63 6.47
C LEU A 54 -22.08 -6.07 5.89
N PRO A 55 -22.16 -5.92 4.56
CA PRO A 55 -23.41 -5.55 3.88
C PRO A 55 -24.56 -6.45 4.30
N ALA A 56 -25.76 -5.89 4.48
CA ALA A 56 -26.93 -6.68 4.91
C ALA A 56 -27.58 -7.48 3.76
N GLY A 57 -27.16 -7.22 2.52
CA GLY A 57 -27.64 -7.86 1.30
C GLY A 57 -26.74 -7.52 0.12
N ALA A 58 -27.00 -8.14 -1.03
CA ALA A 58 -26.27 -7.84 -2.26
C ALA A 58 -26.63 -6.43 -2.78
N PRO A 59 -25.66 -5.72 -3.40
CA PRO A 59 -25.94 -4.50 -4.15
C PRO A 59 -26.99 -4.74 -5.24
N ALA A 60 -27.92 -3.79 -5.39
CA ALA A 60 -29.07 -3.94 -6.29
C ALA A 60 -28.67 -4.10 -7.77
N ASP A 61 -27.50 -3.58 -8.16
CA ASP A 61 -26.90 -3.72 -9.49
C ASP A 61 -26.35 -5.12 -9.77
N LEU A 62 -26.17 -5.94 -8.73
CA LEU A 62 -25.64 -7.30 -8.79
C LEU A 62 -26.71 -8.40 -8.64
N GLU A 63 -27.96 -8.04 -8.33
CA GLU A 63 -29.07 -8.99 -8.35
C GLU A 63 -29.20 -9.62 -9.75
N SER A 64 -29.47 -10.93 -9.81
CA SER A 64 -29.31 -11.82 -10.97
C SER A 64 -30.22 -11.55 -12.20
N GLY A 65 -30.70 -10.31 -12.36
CA GLY A 65 -31.52 -9.83 -13.47
C GLY A 65 -30.94 -8.66 -14.29
N SER A 66 -29.67 -8.27 -14.11
CA SER A 66 -29.08 -7.15 -14.88
C SER A 66 -28.73 -7.54 -16.34
N LYS A 67 -28.83 -6.57 -17.24
CA LYS A 67 -29.01 -6.69 -18.71
C LYS A 67 -27.78 -7.10 -19.53
N ASP A 68 -26.70 -7.56 -18.92
CA ASP A 68 -25.47 -7.90 -19.64
C ASP A 68 -25.50 -9.36 -20.12
N ALA A 69 -26.30 -9.57 -21.17
CA ALA A 69 -26.56 -10.86 -21.80
C ALA A 69 -25.30 -11.57 -22.34
N GLU A 70 -24.15 -10.91 -22.49
CA GLU A 70 -22.90 -11.56 -22.93
C GLU A 70 -22.18 -12.32 -21.80
N ALA A 71 -22.33 -11.92 -20.53
CA ALA A 71 -21.83 -12.68 -19.38
C ALA A 71 -22.72 -13.90 -19.03
N SER A 72 -23.98 -13.88 -19.46
CA SER A 72 -24.96 -14.97 -19.25
C SER A 72 -24.72 -16.22 -20.10
N ALA A 73 -23.82 -16.17 -21.09
CA ALA A 73 -23.55 -17.30 -21.98
C ALA A 73 -22.78 -18.45 -21.30
N SER A 74 -22.19 -18.21 -20.12
CA SER A 74 -21.58 -19.24 -19.29
C SER A 74 -22.21 -19.20 -17.89
N ASN A 75 -22.92 -20.25 -17.48
CA ASN A 75 -23.44 -20.43 -16.12
C ASN A 75 -22.32 -20.59 -15.05
N SER A 76 -21.13 -20.01 -15.27
CA SER A 76 -20.00 -20.14 -14.35
C SER A 76 -19.97 -18.98 -13.34
N PRO A 77 -19.71 -19.27 -12.06
CA PRO A 77 -19.53 -18.25 -11.03
C PRO A 77 -18.42 -17.26 -11.40
N HIS A 78 -18.65 -15.98 -11.17
CA HIS A 78 -17.67 -14.92 -11.47
C HIS A 78 -17.71 -13.79 -10.44
N LEU A 79 -16.56 -13.15 -10.25
CA LEU A 79 -16.41 -12.03 -9.34
C LEU A 79 -17.07 -10.75 -9.89
N ARG A 80 -17.69 -10.00 -8.99
CA ARG A 80 -18.28 -8.69 -9.22
C ARG A 80 -17.92 -7.71 -8.14
N SER A 81 -17.58 -6.49 -8.51
CA SER A 81 -17.34 -5.40 -7.57
C SER A 81 -18.64 -4.72 -7.19
N GLY A 82 -18.90 -4.59 -5.90
CA GLY A 82 -20.00 -3.78 -5.40
C GLY A 82 -19.61 -2.32 -5.28
N ASN A 83 -20.60 -1.43 -5.35
CA ASN A 83 -20.43 0.00 -5.08
C ASN A 83 -20.16 0.30 -3.59
N ASP A 84 -20.28 -0.70 -2.72
CA ASP A 84 -19.98 -0.64 -1.27
C ASP A 84 -18.52 -0.99 -0.94
N GLY A 85 -17.66 -1.17 -1.95
CA GLY A 85 -16.25 -1.50 -1.79
C GLY A 85 -15.97 -3.00 -1.60
N PHE A 86 -16.99 -3.84 -1.44
CA PHE A 86 -16.84 -5.28 -1.30
C PHE A 86 -16.89 -6.01 -2.65
N LEU A 87 -16.58 -7.30 -2.61
CA LEU A 87 -16.61 -8.18 -3.76
C LEU A 87 -17.61 -9.29 -3.56
N TYR A 88 -18.22 -9.66 -4.68
CA TYR A 88 -19.32 -10.59 -4.75
C TYR A 88 -19.02 -11.67 -5.78
N VAL A 89 -19.71 -12.79 -5.66
CA VAL A 89 -19.81 -13.80 -6.72
C VAL A 89 -21.25 -13.87 -7.17
N SER A 90 -21.46 -13.68 -8.46
CA SER A 90 -22.73 -13.91 -9.14
C SER A 90 -22.69 -15.21 -9.94
N GLY A 91 -23.86 -15.82 -10.13
CA GLY A 91 -23.97 -17.11 -10.81
C GLY A 91 -23.47 -18.29 -9.96
N LEU A 92 -23.78 -18.27 -8.65
CA LEU A 92 -23.42 -19.35 -7.73
C LEU A 92 -23.99 -20.70 -8.20
N ASP A 93 -23.18 -21.75 -8.02
CA ASP A 93 -23.59 -23.13 -8.24
C ASP A 93 -23.94 -23.82 -6.92
N ASP A 94 -24.33 -25.10 -6.99
CA ASP A 94 -24.70 -25.93 -5.85
C ASP A 94 -23.53 -26.22 -4.89
N LYS A 95 -22.29 -25.87 -5.27
CA LYS A 95 -21.08 -26.06 -4.47
C LYS A 95 -20.71 -24.84 -3.63
N ALA A 96 -21.42 -23.73 -3.78
CA ALA A 96 -21.19 -22.52 -3.02
C ALA A 96 -21.62 -22.69 -1.55
N THR A 97 -20.66 -22.72 -0.64
CA THR A 97 -20.90 -22.77 0.82
C THR A 97 -20.06 -21.75 1.56
N VAL A 98 -20.57 -21.21 2.67
CA VAL A 98 -19.80 -20.24 3.48
C VAL A 98 -18.51 -20.90 4.00
N GLY A 99 -17.39 -20.17 3.91
CA GLY A 99 -16.04 -20.63 4.23
C GLY A 99 -15.31 -21.31 3.08
N ARG A 100 -16.02 -21.64 1.99
CA ARG A 100 -15.46 -22.30 0.79
C ARG A 100 -14.41 -21.44 0.13
N ALA A 101 -13.21 -22.01 -0.06
CA ALA A 101 -12.14 -21.35 -0.79
C ALA A 101 -12.33 -21.47 -2.31
N PHE A 102 -11.80 -20.48 -3.02
CA PHE A 102 -11.82 -20.45 -4.47
C PHE A 102 -10.54 -19.86 -5.06
N LEU A 103 -10.32 -20.20 -6.33
CA LEU A 103 -9.40 -19.52 -7.24
C LEU A 103 -10.20 -18.68 -8.23
N ALA A 104 -9.77 -17.44 -8.45
CA ALA A 104 -10.32 -16.55 -9.45
C ALA A 104 -9.33 -16.45 -10.63
N SER A 105 -9.78 -16.90 -11.79
CA SER A 105 -8.98 -16.99 -13.01
C SER A 105 -9.47 -16.00 -14.06
N TYR A 106 -8.66 -15.72 -15.07
CA TYR A 106 -9.04 -14.90 -16.22
C TYR A 106 -10.43 -15.30 -16.76
N GLY A 107 -11.36 -14.34 -16.80
CA GLY A 107 -12.77 -14.58 -17.15
C GLY A 107 -13.10 -14.51 -18.63
N GLY A 108 -12.25 -13.89 -19.45
CA GLY A 108 -12.51 -13.67 -20.88
C GLY A 108 -12.50 -14.94 -21.73
N THR A 109 -12.67 -14.77 -23.05
CA THR A 109 -12.60 -15.87 -24.01
C THR A 109 -11.25 -16.58 -23.90
N TRP A 110 -11.26 -17.93 -23.85
CA TRP A 110 -10.04 -18.72 -23.73
C TRP A 110 -9.94 -19.71 -24.91
N PRO A 111 -9.13 -19.41 -25.93
CA PRO A 111 -9.11 -20.11 -27.21
C PRO A 111 -8.21 -21.36 -27.21
N VAL A 112 -7.61 -21.73 -26.08
CA VAL A 112 -6.71 -22.88 -25.96
C VAL A 112 -7.42 -23.99 -25.19
N PRO A 113 -8.06 -24.96 -25.88
CA PRO A 113 -8.76 -26.06 -25.22
C PRO A 113 -7.78 -26.85 -24.34
N ASN A 114 -8.19 -27.16 -23.11
CA ASN A 114 -7.42 -27.91 -22.10
C ASN A 114 -6.24 -27.19 -21.44
N ALA A 115 -5.89 -25.95 -21.83
CA ALA A 115 -4.92 -25.15 -21.07
C ALA A 115 -5.57 -24.50 -19.84
N LYS A 116 -4.87 -24.52 -18.70
CA LYS A 116 -5.33 -23.83 -17.49
C LYS A 116 -5.37 -22.32 -17.73
N ARG A 117 -6.44 -21.68 -17.27
CA ARG A 117 -6.54 -20.22 -17.27
C ARG A 117 -5.59 -19.63 -16.22
N PRO A 118 -5.03 -18.43 -16.48
CA PRO A 118 -4.22 -17.73 -15.49
C PRO A 118 -5.04 -17.46 -14.22
N VAL A 119 -4.49 -17.81 -13.06
CA VAL A 119 -5.10 -17.56 -11.75
C VAL A 119 -4.56 -16.24 -11.21
N LEU A 120 -5.47 -15.31 -10.89
CA LEU A 120 -5.14 -13.92 -10.57
C LEU A 120 -5.50 -13.54 -9.13
N ALA A 121 -6.39 -14.28 -8.49
CA ALA A 121 -6.72 -14.08 -7.08
C ALA A 121 -7.20 -15.38 -6.42
N ALA A 122 -7.22 -15.36 -5.10
CA ALA A 122 -7.85 -16.38 -4.27
C ALA A 122 -8.63 -15.74 -3.13
N GLY A 123 -9.67 -16.42 -2.69
CA GLY A 123 -10.51 -15.94 -1.61
C GLY A 123 -11.39 -17.02 -1.03
N ARG A 124 -12.32 -16.59 -0.19
CA ARG A 124 -13.32 -17.43 0.46
C ARG A 124 -14.70 -16.80 0.39
N LEU A 125 -15.73 -17.63 0.27
CA LEU A 125 -17.12 -17.20 0.39
C LEU A 125 -17.44 -16.88 1.85
N VAL A 126 -17.98 -15.70 2.11
CA VAL A 126 -18.25 -15.18 3.47
C VAL A 126 -19.72 -15.28 3.82
N GLU A 127 -20.59 -14.93 2.87
CA GLU A 127 -22.03 -14.89 3.08
C GLU A 127 -22.77 -15.21 1.78
N LEU A 128 -23.98 -15.75 1.91
CA LEU A 128 -24.88 -16.04 0.81
C LEU A 128 -26.11 -15.14 0.94
N TYR A 129 -26.42 -14.37 -0.10
CA TYR A 129 -27.57 -13.48 -0.14
C TYR A 129 -28.68 -14.04 -1.02
N GLU A 130 -29.89 -13.52 -0.81
CA GLU A 130 -31.03 -13.78 -1.69
C GLU A 130 -30.69 -13.36 -3.13
N GLY A 131 -31.26 -14.05 -4.13
CA GLY A 131 -30.97 -13.78 -5.54
C GLY A 131 -29.75 -14.50 -6.11
N GLY A 132 -29.09 -15.39 -5.34
CA GLY A 132 -28.00 -16.24 -5.85
C GLY A 132 -26.66 -15.52 -5.97
N VAL A 133 -26.45 -14.53 -5.10
CA VAL A 133 -25.21 -13.74 -4.99
C VAL A 133 -24.53 -14.06 -3.67
N GLY A 134 -23.21 -14.15 -3.67
CA GLY A 134 -22.43 -14.43 -2.47
C GLY A 134 -21.38 -13.36 -2.19
N LEU A 135 -21.28 -12.88 -0.96
CA LEU A 135 -20.19 -12.00 -0.54
C LEU A 135 -18.90 -12.82 -0.42
N VAL A 136 -17.80 -12.31 -0.95
CA VAL A 136 -16.48 -12.95 -0.84
C VAL A 136 -15.45 -12.07 -0.16
N HIS A 137 -14.48 -12.74 0.46
CA HIS A 137 -13.28 -12.10 0.99
C HIS A 137 -12.06 -12.58 0.21
N ILE A 138 -11.23 -11.63 -0.23
CA ILE A 138 -10.02 -11.91 -1.00
C ILE A 138 -8.85 -12.13 -0.03
N THR A 139 -8.30 -13.35 -0.07
CA THR A 139 -7.08 -13.70 0.67
C THR A 139 -5.85 -13.11 -0.02
N TYR A 140 -5.80 -13.17 -1.35
CA TYR A 140 -4.72 -12.59 -2.14
C TYR A 140 -5.23 -12.17 -3.53
N GLN A 141 -4.74 -11.03 -4.00
CA GLN A 141 -4.91 -10.52 -5.36
C GLN A 141 -3.52 -10.27 -5.93
N ARG A 142 -3.25 -10.76 -7.15
CA ARG A 142 -2.03 -10.40 -7.86
C ARG A 142 -1.97 -8.88 -8.04
N PRO A 143 -0.80 -8.23 -7.84
CA PRO A 143 -0.65 -6.80 -8.08
C PRO A 143 -1.24 -6.38 -9.43
N ASN A 144 -1.99 -5.28 -9.44
CA ASN A 144 -2.63 -4.70 -10.63
C ASN A 144 -3.66 -5.57 -11.37
N ALA A 145 -4.03 -6.74 -10.84
CA ALA A 145 -5.07 -7.58 -11.47
C ALA A 145 -6.47 -6.97 -11.28
N ALA A 146 -7.22 -6.76 -12.35
CA ALA A 146 -8.64 -6.41 -12.26
C ALA A 146 -9.44 -7.61 -11.73
N LEU A 147 -10.14 -7.43 -10.62
CA LEU A 147 -10.91 -8.51 -9.98
C LEU A 147 -12.30 -8.71 -10.59
N ASP A 148 -12.88 -7.66 -11.17
CA ASP A 148 -14.20 -7.76 -11.79
C ASP A 148 -14.19 -8.69 -13.00
N GLY A 149 -15.19 -9.56 -13.08
CA GLY A 149 -15.35 -10.50 -14.19
C GLY A 149 -14.43 -11.72 -14.15
N LEU A 150 -13.56 -11.87 -13.14
CA LEU A 150 -12.77 -13.09 -12.99
C LEU A 150 -13.66 -14.30 -12.73
N ARG A 151 -13.37 -15.41 -13.42
CA ARG A 151 -14.11 -16.67 -13.26
C ARG A 151 -13.68 -17.35 -11.98
N VAL A 152 -14.65 -17.73 -11.16
CA VAL A 152 -14.45 -18.42 -9.89
C VAL A 152 -14.50 -19.93 -10.09
N THR A 153 -13.55 -20.63 -9.47
CA THR A 153 -13.52 -22.09 -9.36
C THR A 153 -13.32 -22.47 -7.90
N TRP A 154 -14.28 -23.19 -7.32
CA TRP A 154 -14.20 -23.67 -5.95
C TRP A 154 -13.12 -24.73 -5.79
N THR A 155 -12.29 -24.61 -4.76
CA THR A 155 -11.24 -25.61 -4.45
C THR A 155 -11.87 -26.80 -3.72
N SER A 156 -11.58 -28.05 -4.19
CA SER A 156 -11.78 -29.43 -3.61
C SER A 156 -12.98 -29.68 -2.67
N ASP A 157 -13.70 -30.81 -2.79
CA ASP A 157 -14.93 -31.13 -2.02
C ASP A 157 -14.89 -30.86 -0.49
N ALA A 158 -16.05 -30.59 0.10
CA ALA A 158 -16.25 -30.06 1.45
C ALA A 158 -15.62 -30.86 2.60
N ASP A 159 -15.09 -32.07 2.33
CA ASP A 159 -14.73 -33.04 3.36
C ASP A 159 -13.23 -33.24 3.61
N SER A 160 -12.31 -32.97 2.69
CA SER A 160 -10.86 -32.94 3.01
C SER A 160 -10.01 -32.70 1.77
N GLU A 161 -9.33 -31.56 1.73
CA GLU A 161 -7.98 -31.33 1.22
C GLU A 161 -7.82 -29.81 1.16
N ARG A 162 -6.74 -29.29 1.75
CA ARG A 162 -6.47 -27.85 1.85
C ARG A 162 -6.63 -27.18 0.48
N PRO A 163 -7.02 -25.90 0.42
CA PRO A 163 -7.11 -25.22 -0.86
C PRO A 163 -5.78 -25.29 -1.62
N VAL A 164 -5.84 -25.69 -2.89
CA VAL A 164 -4.69 -25.84 -3.79
C VAL A 164 -4.37 -24.46 -4.38
N TYR A 165 -3.34 -23.79 -3.84
CA TYR A 165 -2.96 -22.42 -4.20
C TYR A 165 -1.71 -22.34 -5.10
N GLU A 166 -1.11 -23.46 -5.48
CA GLU A 166 0.10 -23.56 -6.31
C GLU A 166 0.07 -22.66 -7.56
N PRO A 167 -1.06 -22.47 -8.28
CA PRO A 167 -1.11 -21.55 -9.42
C PRO A 167 -0.82 -20.07 -9.10
N LEU A 168 -0.83 -19.68 -7.82
CA LEU A 168 -0.51 -18.32 -7.37
C LEU A 168 0.99 -18.12 -7.10
N GLY A 169 1.81 -19.18 -7.11
CA GLY A 169 3.24 -19.11 -6.84
C GLY A 169 3.52 -18.56 -5.44
N LYS A 170 4.44 -17.59 -5.33
CA LYS A 170 4.93 -17.06 -4.04
C LYS A 170 3.84 -16.51 -3.11
N ALA A 171 2.66 -16.18 -3.64
CA ALA A 171 1.60 -15.49 -2.91
C ALA A 171 1.11 -16.27 -1.68
N LEU A 172 0.91 -17.58 -1.83
CA LEU A 172 0.31 -18.44 -0.82
C LEU A 172 1.08 -19.77 -0.74
N GLY A 173 1.56 -20.08 0.45
CA GLY A 173 2.16 -21.37 0.78
C GLY A 173 1.60 -21.91 2.08
N HIS A 174 2.26 -22.93 2.61
CA HIS A 174 1.96 -23.44 3.96
C HIS A 174 3.22 -23.91 4.67
N ILE A 175 3.16 -24.00 6.00
CA ILE A 175 4.24 -24.53 6.82
C ILE A 175 4.36 -26.04 6.56
N THR A 176 5.53 -26.51 6.15
CA THR A 176 5.81 -27.93 5.93
C THR A 176 6.56 -28.55 7.11
N GLU A 177 7.39 -27.78 7.79
CA GLU A 177 8.22 -28.24 8.91
C GLU A 177 8.40 -27.12 9.95
N LEU A 178 8.44 -27.53 11.22
CA LEU A 178 8.82 -26.67 12.34
C LEU A 178 10.25 -27.00 12.76
N GLY A 179 11.06 -25.99 13.07
CA GLY A 179 12.38 -26.20 13.67
C GLY A 179 12.29 -26.87 15.05
N GLU A 180 13.46 -27.20 15.60
CA GLU A 180 13.57 -27.76 16.96
C GLU A 180 12.86 -26.88 18.00
N LYS A 181 12.46 -27.47 19.13
CA LYS A 181 11.74 -26.75 20.20
C LYS A 181 12.52 -25.52 20.66
N GLY A 182 11.88 -24.35 20.58
CA GLY A 182 12.49 -23.05 20.91
C GLY A 182 13.16 -22.35 19.73
N SER A 183 13.29 -23.01 18.59
CA SER A 183 13.72 -22.40 17.33
C SER A 183 12.65 -21.50 16.76
N ARG A 184 13.09 -20.42 16.10
CA ARG A 184 12.22 -19.54 15.29
C ARG A 184 12.14 -20.00 13.83
N ARG A 185 12.82 -21.10 13.47
CA ARG A 185 12.87 -21.61 12.09
C ARG A 185 11.57 -22.30 11.71
N LEU A 186 11.04 -21.94 10.54
CA LEU A 186 9.92 -22.60 9.86
C LEU A 186 10.33 -22.90 8.42
N THR A 187 9.82 -23.98 7.85
CA THR A 187 9.95 -24.28 6.41
C THR A 187 8.59 -24.06 5.73
N LEU A 188 8.59 -23.34 4.61
CA LEU A 188 7.41 -23.10 3.79
C LEU A 188 7.45 -23.94 2.51
N SER A 189 6.27 -24.29 2.00
CA SER A 189 6.05 -25.08 0.79
C SER A 189 6.35 -24.36 -0.52
N VAL A 190 6.84 -23.12 -0.46
CA VAL A 190 7.10 -22.25 -1.62
C VAL A 190 8.58 -21.95 -1.73
N GLY A 191 9.12 -21.97 -2.94
CA GLY A 191 10.55 -21.83 -3.24
C GLY A 191 10.86 -20.83 -4.34
N LYS A 192 12.09 -20.93 -4.86
CA LYS A 192 12.59 -20.06 -5.94
C LYS A 192 11.77 -20.20 -7.22
N GLU A 193 11.31 -21.42 -7.54
CA GLU A 193 10.46 -21.71 -8.69
C GLU A 193 9.12 -20.96 -8.62
N ASP A 194 8.61 -20.71 -7.41
CA ASP A 194 7.37 -19.95 -7.17
C ASP A 194 7.58 -18.43 -7.19
N GLY A 195 8.84 -17.96 -7.27
CA GLY A 195 9.20 -16.55 -7.20
C GLY A 195 9.58 -16.06 -5.80
N VAL A 196 9.75 -16.94 -4.81
CA VAL A 196 10.18 -16.56 -3.46
C VAL A 196 11.61 -16.03 -3.50
N ARG A 197 11.88 -15.01 -2.68
CA ARG A 197 13.18 -14.35 -2.53
C ARG A 197 13.55 -14.20 -1.06
N LYS A 198 14.85 -14.13 -0.79
CA LYS A 198 15.35 -13.82 0.56
C LYS A 198 14.88 -12.41 0.95
N GLY A 199 14.36 -12.26 2.16
CA GLY A 199 13.79 -10.99 2.62
C GLY A 199 12.29 -10.83 2.35
N ASP A 200 11.65 -11.80 1.69
CA ASP A 200 10.18 -11.87 1.65
C ASP A 200 9.62 -12.06 3.07
N PHE A 201 8.53 -11.37 3.38
CA PHE A 201 7.75 -11.52 4.60
C PHE A 201 6.44 -12.25 4.31
N TYR A 202 6.09 -13.16 5.22
CA TYR A 202 4.85 -13.91 5.18
C TYR A 202 4.07 -13.75 6.49
N ALA A 203 2.76 -13.50 6.39
CA ALA A 203 1.81 -13.71 7.48
C ALA A 203 1.53 -15.20 7.64
N LEU A 204 1.47 -15.66 8.89
CA LEU A 204 1.04 -17.01 9.25
C LEU A 204 -0.42 -16.95 9.71
N LEU A 205 -1.30 -17.65 8.99
CA LEU A 205 -2.74 -17.53 9.15
C LEU A 205 -3.34 -18.81 9.75
N ALA A 206 -4.10 -18.67 10.83
CA ALA A 206 -4.90 -19.75 11.38
C ALA A 206 -5.90 -20.29 10.34
N ASP A 207 -6.17 -21.59 10.42
CA ASP A 207 -7.22 -22.22 9.61
C ASP A 207 -8.59 -21.72 10.10
N PRO A 208 -9.40 -21.08 9.24
CA PRO A 208 -10.70 -20.56 9.65
C PRO A 208 -11.69 -21.68 10.04
N LEU A 209 -11.46 -22.92 9.58
CA LEU A 209 -12.30 -24.09 9.89
C LEU A 209 -11.81 -24.84 11.14
N ASN A 210 -10.54 -24.64 11.55
CA ASN A 210 -9.96 -25.22 12.76
C ASN A 210 -9.02 -24.22 13.46
N PRO A 211 -9.56 -23.13 14.03
CA PRO A 211 -8.74 -22.02 14.53
C PRO A 211 -7.86 -22.37 15.72
N ASN A 212 -8.19 -23.43 16.46
CA ASN A 212 -7.43 -23.87 17.64
C ASN A 212 -6.47 -25.02 17.34
N GLY A 213 -6.43 -25.57 16.11
CA GLY A 213 -5.62 -26.74 15.76
C GLY A 213 -6.02 -28.06 16.45
N ASP A 214 -6.88 -28.02 17.46
CA ASP A 214 -7.24 -29.14 18.34
C ASP A 214 -8.59 -29.81 18.03
N ALA A 215 -9.35 -29.33 17.03
CA ALA A 215 -10.64 -29.93 16.71
C ALA A 215 -10.43 -31.32 16.08
N LYS A 216 -10.52 -32.37 16.90
CA LYS A 216 -10.76 -33.73 16.41
C LYS A 216 -12.15 -33.78 15.76
N GLU A 217 -12.29 -34.55 14.69
CA GLU A 217 -13.60 -34.88 14.10
C GLU A 217 -14.60 -35.21 15.22
N GLY A 218 -15.65 -34.39 15.34
CA GLY A 218 -16.73 -34.57 16.31
C GLY A 218 -16.78 -33.57 17.47
N ASP A 219 -15.75 -32.74 17.70
CA ASP A 219 -15.79 -31.72 18.75
C ASP A 219 -16.38 -30.39 18.23
N ALA A 220 -17.72 -30.31 18.18
CA ALA A 220 -18.49 -29.09 17.90
C ALA A 220 -18.44 -28.07 19.06
N LYS A 221 -17.26 -27.79 19.59
CA LYS A 221 -17.00 -26.67 20.51
C LYS A 221 -15.86 -25.79 19.98
N ALA A 222 -15.92 -25.46 18.69
CA ALA A 222 -15.16 -24.36 18.12
C ALA A 222 -15.92 -23.04 18.33
N SER A 223 -15.22 -22.01 18.83
CA SER A 223 -15.51 -20.56 18.76
C SER A 223 -16.98 -20.09 18.77
N LYS A 224 -17.36 -19.25 19.75
CA LYS A 224 -18.65 -18.52 19.76
C LYS A 224 -18.77 -17.43 18.68
N ALA A 225 -17.74 -17.19 17.86
CA ALA A 225 -17.79 -16.18 16.81
C ALA A 225 -18.50 -16.71 15.55
N PRO A 226 -19.34 -15.90 14.86
CA PRO A 226 -19.94 -16.28 13.60
C PRO A 226 -18.91 -16.76 12.58
N ALA A 227 -19.22 -17.82 11.81
CA ALA A 227 -18.31 -18.42 10.83
C ALA A 227 -17.70 -17.40 9.86
N ALA A 228 -18.46 -16.38 9.45
CA ALA A 228 -18.01 -15.28 8.60
C ALA A 228 -16.87 -14.46 9.22
N GLN A 229 -16.90 -14.19 10.53
CA GLN A 229 -15.86 -13.38 11.19
C GLN A 229 -14.53 -14.11 11.26
N MET A 230 -14.55 -15.44 11.36
CA MET A 230 -13.34 -16.25 11.35
C MET A 230 -12.63 -16.25 9.99
N LEU A 231 -13.25 -15.70 8.94
CA LEU A 231 -12.65 -15.58 7.61
C LEU A 231 -11.80 -14.32 7.42
N GLN A 232 -11.92 -13.33 8.31
CA GLN A 232 -11.10 -12.11 8.32
C GLN A 232 -9.61 -12.46 8.40
N LEU A 233 -8.78 -11.86 7.54
CA LEU A 233 -7.33 -12.08 7.60
C LEU A 233 -6.75 -11.56 8.91
N SER A 234 -7.25 -10.42 9.38
CA SER A 234 -6.90 -9.79 10.64
C SER A 234 -6.98 -10.75 11.82
N ARG A 235 -8.14 -11.37 12.03
CA ARG A 235 -8.37 -12.31 13.14
C ARG A 235 -7.58 -13.59 13.02
N ARG A 236 -7.17 -13.95 11.81
CA ARG A 236 -6.43 -15.18 11.51
C ARG A 236 -4.93 -15.00 11.66
N LEU A 237 -4.42 -13.78 11.79
CA LEU A 237 -2.99 -13.55 11.96
C LEU A 237 -2.50 -14.18 13.28
N THR A 238 -1.47 -15.02 13.19
CA THR A 238 -0.85 -15.67 14.37
C THR A 238 0.66 -15.38 14.47
N GLY A 239 1.22 -14.76 13.43
CA GLY A 239 2.64 -14.52 13.32
C GLY A 239 3.03 -13.94 11.98
N VAL A 240 4.25 -13.41 11.90
CA VAL A 240 4.93 -13.14 10.62
C VAL A 240 6.29 -13.82 10.63
N CYS A 241 6.79 -14.19 9.44
CA CYS A 241 8.15 -14.68 9.29
C CYS A 241 8.84 -14.09 8.06
N MET A 242 10.16 -13.94 8.15
CA MET A 242 11.01 -13.45 7.05
C MET A 242 11.81 -14.61 6.46
N ILE A 243 11.77 -14.77 5.14
CA ILE A 243 12.58 -15.74 4.41
C ILE A 243 14.07 -15.44 4.59
N LYS A 244 14.82 -16.43 5.08
CA LYS A 244 16.28 -16.36 5.27
C LYS A 244 17.04 -17.21 4.25
N LYS A 245 16.47 -18.33 3.82
CA LYS A 245 17.04 -19.19 2.78
C LYS A 245 15.95 -19.65 1.82
N VAL A 246 16.32 -19.81 0.56
CA VAL A 246 15.42 -20.26 -0.51
C VAL A 246 16.10 -21.42 -1.23
N SER A 247 15.38 -22.53 -1.38
CA SER A 247 15.71 -23.64 -2.26
C SER A 247 14.79 -23.62 -3.49
N GLU A 248 14.93 -24.55 -4.43
CA GLU A 248 14.11 -24.53 -5.65
C GLU A 248 12.60 -24.61 -5.35
N SER A 249 12.16 -25.53 -4.47
CA SER A 249 10.73 -25.76 -4.18
C SER A 249 10.28 -25.43 -2.75
N GLN A 250 11.20 -25.05 -1.86
CA GLN A 250 10.90 -24.71 -0.46
C GLN A 250 11.72 -23.53 0.03
N SER A 251 11.30 -22.91 1.11
CA SER A 251 12.03 -21.81 1.76
C SER A 251 12.06 -21.96 3.27
N GLU A 252 13.16 -21.52 3.88
CA GLU A 252 13.30 -21.43 5.33
C GLU A 252 13.07 -19.97 5.75
N CYS A 253 12.11 -19.74 6.65
CA CYS A 253 11.88 -18.44 7.26
C CYS A 253 12.16 -18.43 8.76
N HIS A 254 12.48 -17.24 9.27
CA HIS A 254 12.61 -16.98 10.71
C HIS A 254 11.38 -16.22 11.18
N ARG A 255 10.65 -16.81 12.11
CA ARG A 255 9.49 -16.22 12.76
C ARG A 255 9.90 -15.02 13.62
N TRP A 256 9.12 -13.96 13.55
CA TRP A 256 9.27 -12.81 14.42
C TRP A 256 8.73 -13.10 15.83
N SER A 257 9.43 -12.65 16.87
CA SER A 257 9.09 -12.98 18.26
C SER A 257 8.08 -12.03 18.90
N GLY A 258 7.85 -10.86 18.32
CA GLY A 258 7.07 -9.81 18.96
C GLY A 258 7.75 -9.27 20.24
N SER A 259 6.95 -8.66 21.12
CA SER A 259 7.37 -8.19 22.45
C SER A 259 7.14 -9.25 23.52
N GLY A 260 8.12 -9.42 24.43
CA GLY A 260 7.97 -10.26 25.62
C GLY A 260 7.04 -9.70 26.71
N LEU A 261 6.66 -8.41 26.61
CA LEU A 261 5.75 -7.75 27.55
C LEU A 261 4.28 -7.76 27.09
N LEU A 262 4.04 -8.09 25.83
CA LEU A 262 2.70 -8.26 25.27
C LEU A 262 2.27 -9.73 25.32
N GLY A 263 1.02 -10.00 24.91
CA GLY A 263 0.48 -11.36 24.80
C GLY A 263 1.39 -12.30 24.00
N ARG A 264 1.51 -13.56 24.45
CA ARG A 264 2.25 -14.58 23.71
C ARG A 264 1.58 -14.82 22.37
N LEU A 265 2.39 -14.88 21.31
CA LEU A 265 1.92 -15.35 20.01
C LEU A 265 1.60 -16.84 20.06
N ASP A 266 0.60 -17.25 19.29
CA ASP A 266 0.23 -18.65 19.13
C ASP A 266 1.39 -19.49 18.58
N GLN A 267 1.42 -20.79 18.87
CA GLN A 267 2.47 -21.64 18.30
C GLN A 267 2.13 -21.96 16.84
N PRO A 268 3.13 -21.94 15.93
CA PRO A 268 2.89 -22.27 14.53
C PRO A 268 2.64 -23.77 14.41
N VAL A 269 1.79 -24.16 13.47
CA VAL A 269 1.43 -25.56 13.23
C VAL A 269 1.76 -25.97 11.81
N VAL A 270 2.15 -27.24 11.60
CA VAL A 270 2.38 -27.76 10.25
C VAL A 270 1.08 -27.71 9.46
N GLY A 271 1.15 -27.16 8.26
CA GLY A 271 0.04 -26.97 7.35
C GLY A 271 -0.69 -25.64 7.46
N GLN A 272 -0.27 -24.80 8.39
CA GLN A 272 -0.78 -23.44 8.51
C GLN A 272 -0.51 -22.64 7.23
N GLU A 273 -1.50 -21.87 6.78
CA GLU A 273 -1.37 -21.03 5.58
C GLU A 273 -0.34 -19.91 5.81
N ALA A 274 0.46 -19.63 4.78
CA ALA A 274 1.44 -18.55 4.76
C ALA A 274 1.13 -17.61 3.58
N LEU A 275 0.83 -16.34 3.88
CA LEU A 275 0.46 -15.30 2.90
C LEU A 275 1.61 -14.32 2.72
N PHE A 276 2.07 -14.11 1.49
CA PHE A 276 3.07 -13.08 1.18
C PHE A 276 2.53 -11.68 1.50
N LEU A 277 3.33 -10.87 2.21
CA LEU A 277 2.97 -9.51 2.62
C LEU A 277 3.79 -8.46 1.87
N GLU A 278 5.11 -8.52 2.00
CA GLU A 278 6.03 -7.56 1.42
C GLU A 278 7.42 -8.17 1.25
N HIS A 279 8.30 -7.45 0.55
CA HIS A 279 9.71 -7.80 0.39
C HIS A 279 10.59 -6.75 1.06
N THR A 280 11.79 -7.12 1.54
CA THR A 280 12.71 -6.17 2.21
C THR A 280 14.06 -5.93 1.54
N PHE A 281 14.36 -6.58 0.41
CA PHE A 281 15.69 -6.68 -0.22
C PHE A 281 16.85 -6.99 0.76
N GLY A 282 16.54 -7.45 1.98
CA GLY A 282 17.51 -7.71 3.03
C GLY A 282 18.22 -6.49 3.63
N ALA A 283 17.71 -5.27 3.42
CA ALA A 283 18.28 -4.05 4.02
C ALA A 283 18.01 -4.01 5.53
N ALA A 284 19.00 -3.54 6.30
CA ALA A 284 18.82 -3.34 7.74
C ALA A 284 18.02 -2.04 7.96
N PRO A 285 16.96 -2.06 8.79
CA PRO A 285 16.20 -0.85 9.06
C PRO A 285 17.05 0.24 9.73
N ARG A 286 16.80 1.51 9.37
CA ARG A 286 17.51 2.68 9.93
C ARG A 286 17.37 2.72 11.46
N LYS A 287 18.36 3.27 12.16
CA LYS A 287 18.28 3.50 13.61
C LYS A 287 17.32 4.63 13.91
N ALA A 288 16.39 4.42 14.85
CA ALA A 288 15.43 5.45 15.24
C ALA A 288 15.75 6.08 16.61
N VAL A 289 15.21 7.27 16.85
CA VAL A 289 15.26 7.95 18.16
C VAL A 289 13.84 8.24 18.63
N ILE A 290 13.56 7.90 19.87
CA ILE A 290 12.33 8.24 20.58
C ILE A 290 12.68 9.31 21.61
N GLN A 291 12.04 10.47 21.51
CA GLN A 291 12.32 11.61 22.38
C GLN A 291 11.15 11.86 23.31
N VAL A 292 11.40 11.94 24.62
CA VAL A 292 10.39 12.22 25.64
C VAL A 292 10.52 13.67 26.08
N ALA A 293 9.53 14.50 25.75
CA ALA A 293 9.47 15.90 26.13
C ALA A 293 9.23 16.07 27.64
N ARG A 294 9.56 17.26 28.16
CA ARG A 294 9.24 17.64 29.53
C ARG A 294 7.72 17.71 29.71
N VAL A 295 7.24 17.18 30.84
CA VAL A 295 5.81 17.12 31.16
C VAL A 295 5.29 18.51 31.48
N GLN A 296 4.31 18.99 30.72
CA GLN A 296 3.66 20.27 31.00
C GLN A 296 2.87 20.18 32.31
N GLY A 297 3.21 21.03 33.27
CA GLY A 297 2.60 21.01 34.61
C GLY A 297 3.10 19.88 35.52
N GLY A 298 4.07 19.07 35.05
CA GLY A 298 4.69 17.98 35.82
C GLY A 298 6.15 18.22 36.18
N ASP A 299 6.76 17.21 36.79
CA ASP A 299 8.15 17.21 37.24
C ASP A 299 9.05 16.26 36.42
N GLU A 300 10.35 16.30 36.70
CA GLU A 300 11.34 15.43 36.04
C GLU A 300 11.12 13.95 36.37
N ALA A 301 10.52 13.63 37.53
CA ALA A 301 10.21 12.25 37.89
C ALA A 301 9.14 11.64 36.98
N THR A 302 8.12 12.42 36.60
CA THR A 302 7.08 11.98 35.67
C THR A 302 7.64 11.77 34.25
N GLN A 303 8.52 12.66 33.79
CA GLN A 303 9.25 12.48 32.52
C GLN A 303 10.13 11.22 32.56
N ALA A 304 10.83 10.99 33.66
CA ALA A 304 11.68 9.82 33.84
C ALA A 304 10.88 8.52 33.79
N LYS A 305 9.69 8.47 34.41
CA LYS A 305 8.79 7.30 34.34
C LYS A 305 8.38 6.96 32.90
N LEU A 306 8.03 7.95 32.09
CA LEU A 306 7.68 7.73 30.68
C LEU A 306 8.88 7.20 29.87
N SER A 307 10.07 7.78 30.09
CA SER A 307 11.31 7.32 29.45
C SER A 307 11.68 5.89 29.88
N GLU A 308 11.57 5.56 31.17
CA GLU A 308 11.85 4.24 31.71
C GLU A 308 10.88 3.19 31.15
N ALA A 309 9.58 3.51 31.05
CA ALA A 309 8.59 2.61 30.43
C ALA A 309 8.93 2.31 28.96
N MET A 310 9.36 3.33 28.19
CA MET A 310 9.83 3.12 26.82
C MET A 310 11.09 2.25 26.77
N HIS A 311 12.06 2.47 27.67
CA HIS A 311 13.27 1.65 27.76
C HIS A 311 12.97 0.20 28.11
N GLU A 312 12.10 -0.04 29.09
CA GLU A 312 11.63 -1.37 29.47
C GLU A 312 10.97 -2.06 28.26
N PHE A 313 10.11 -1.32 27.54
CA PHE A 313 9.43 -1.84 26.36
C PHE A 313 10.42 -2.23 25.26
N LEU A 314 11.38 -1.37 24.93
CA LEU A 314 12.42 -1.70 23.94
C LEU A 314 13.28 -2.89 24.39
N GLY A 315 13.58 -3.00 25.69
CA GLY A 315 14.31 -4.12 26.27
C GLY A 315 13.60 -5.47 26.12
N SER A 316 12.30 -5.47 25.88
CA SER A 316 11.50 -6.68 25.63
C SER A 316 11.53 -7.18 24.18
N LEU A 317 12.09 -6.40 23.26
CA LEU A 317 12.12 -6.67 21.83
C LEU A 317 13.45 -7.32 21.42
N THR A 318 13.42 -8.09 20.33
CA THR A 318 14.67 -8.57 19.70
C THR A 318 15.26 -7.47 18.83
N GLU A 319 16.45 -6.97 19.16
CA GLU A 319 17.22 -6.01 18.34
C GLU A 319 16.42 -4.77 17.88
N PRO A 320 15.70 -4.05 18.77
CA PRO A 320 14.83 -2.94 18.39
C PRO A 320 15.55 -1.85 17.60
N THR A 321 16.86 -1.67 17.79
CA THR A 321 17.69 -0.70 17.04
C THR A 321 17.11 0.72 17.07
N ALA A 322 16.73 1.16 18.27
CA ALA A 322 16.32 2.53 18.57
C ALA A 322 16.87 2.98 19.94
N SER A 323 17.00 4.30 20.15
CA SER A 323 17.35 4.89 21.45
C SER A 323 16.20 5.71 22.01
N VAL A 324 16.09 5.78 23.33
CA VAL A 324 15.18 6.70 24.03
C VAL A 324 16.03 7.79 24.67
N GLU A 325 15.60 9.03 24.54
CA GLU A 325 16.24 10.19 25.16
C GLU A 325 15.19 11.18 25.67
N THR A 326 15.56 12.03 26.63
CA THR A 326 14.71 13.12 27.12
C THR A 326 15.12 14.45 26.51
N ILE A 327 14.15 15.31 26.18
CA ILE A 327 14.40 16.67 25.67
C ILE A 327 13.86 17.73 26.63
N ALA A 328 14.41 18.95 26.53
CA ALA A 328 14.06 20.06 27.42
C ALA A 328 12.78 20.80 27.01
N ASN A 329 12.31 20.60 25.78
CA ASN A 329 11.06 21.17 25.26
C ASN A 329 9.88 20.68 26.10
N THR A 330 8.91 21.57 26.34
CA THR A 330 7.63 21.21 26.96
C THR A 330 6.58 21.20 25.86
N LEU A 331 5.99 20.04 25.56
CA LEU A 331 5.01 19.88 24.48
C LEU A 331 3.67 19.46 25.09
N ASP A 332 2.64 20.29 24.90
CA ASP A 332 1.30 20.04 25.42
C ASP A 332 0.60 18.92 24.63
N ALA A 333 0.61 17.70 25.18
CA ALA A 333 -0.03 16.53 24.60
C ALA A 333 -1.56 16.67 24.38
N SER A 334 -2.21 17.59 25.11
CA SER A 334 -3.66 17.81 25.03
C SER A 334 -4.07 18.81 23.96
N ALA A 335 -3.10 19.44 23.28
CA ALA A 335 -3.38 20.38 22.22
C ALA A 335 -4.00 19.67 20.99
N SER A 336 -5.01 20.31 20.39
CA SER A 336 -5.62 19.86 19.12
C SER A 336 -4.63 19.79 17.97
N ASP A 337 -3.61 20.63 18.01
CA ASP A 337 -2.59 20.83 16.99
C ASP A 337 -1.23 20.28 17.43
N PHE A 338 -1.25 19.21 18.25
CA PHE A 338 -0.03 18.58 18.74
C PHE A 338 0.96 18.22 17.63
N TYR A 339 0.47 17.82 16.44
CA TYR A 339 1.31 17.55 15.26
C TYR A 339 2.20 18.74 14.87
N ARG A 340 1.70 19.98 15.03
CA ARG A 340 2.42 21.23 14.75
C ARG A 340 3.40 21.55 15.86
N ILE A 341 2.99 21.33 17.11
CA ILE A 341 3.85 21.55 18.29
C ILE A 341 5.08 20.64 18.24
N VAL A 342 4.94 19.41 17.74
CA VAL A 342 6.07 18.49 17.57
C VAL A 342 7.12 19.05 16.60
N GLU A 343 6.73 19.83 15.59
CA GLU A 343 7.66 20.45 14.62
C GLU A 343 8.59 21.50 15.22
N GLU A 344 8.33 21.97 16.44
CA GLU A 344 9.25 22.86 17.18
C GLU A 344 10.53 22.14 17.63
N VAL A 345 10.52 20.81 17.63
CA VAL A 345 11.70 20.01 18.00
C VAL A 345 12.64 19.89 16.80
N GLU A 346 13.94 20.06 17.06
CA GLU A 346 14.97 19.97 16.03
C GLU A 346 14.97 18.60 15.34
N ARG A 347 14.73 18.62 14.03
CA ARG A 347 14.75 17.43 13.17
C ARG A 347 16.17 16.89 13.02
N ARG A 348 16.29 15.58 12.97
CA ARG A 348 17.56 14.85 12.78
C ARG A 348 17.55 14.01 11.51
N ASP A 349 18.72 13.64 11.02
CA ASP A 349 18.88 12.67 9.93
C ASP A 349 18.67 11.21 10.38
N THR A 350 17.62 10.97 11.16
CA THR A 350 17.21 9.65 11.64
C THR A 350 15.71 9.63 11.85
N PRO A 351 15.01 8.51 11.63
CA PRO A 351 13.62 8.35 12.04
C PRO A 351 13.43 8.78 13.50
N GLN A 352 12.54 9.74 13.72
CA GLN A 352 12.38 10.41 15.00
C GLN A 352 10.90 10.43 15.38
N VAL A 353 10.60 9.99 16.60
CA VAL A 353 9.26 10.10 17.19
C VAL A 353 9.38 10.83 18.51
N VAL A 354 8.53 11.82 18.72
CA VAL A 354 8.50 12.65 19.91
C VAL A 354 7.25 12.32 20.71
N ILE A 355 7.41 12.10 22.01
CA ILE A 355 6.34 11.91 22.99
C ILE A 355 6.19 13.23 23.75
N GLY A 356 4.99 13.82 23.69
CA GLY A 356 4.57 14.93 24.54
C GLY A 356 3.76 14.43 25.73
N ALA A 357 3.73 15.21 26.80
CA ALA A 357 2.93 14.88 27.98
C ALA A 357 2.47 16.14 28.73
N ALA A 358 1.28 16.08 29.30
CA ALA A 358 0.68 17.16 30.09
C ALA A 358 -0.08 16.60 31.30
N ILE A 359 -0.05 17.31 32.43
CA ILE A 359 -0.91 17.03 33.57
C ILE A 359 -2.20 17.83 33.43
N ARG A 360 -3.35 17.17 33.61
CA ARG A 360 -4.68 17.78 33.58
C ARG A 360 -5.50 17.30 34.77
N SER A 361 -6.22 18.21 35.41
CA SER A 361 -7.14 17.85 36.48
C SER A 361 -8.45 17.34 35.87
N ILE A 362 -8.77 16.07 36.12
CA ILE A 362 -9.99 15.40 35.67
C ILE A 362 -10.71 14.91 36.93
N ASP A 363 -11.95 15.34 37.12
CA ASP A 363 -12.76 15.02 38.30
C ASP A 363 -12.07 15.33 39.67
N GLY A 364 -11.15 16.30 39.68
CA GLY A 364 -10.42 16.72 40.87
C GLY A 364 -9.13 15.94 41.15
N GLU A 365 -8.75 14.98 40.28
CA GLU A 365 -7.48 14.26 40.34
C GLU A 365 -6.56 14.66 39.17
N ASP A 366 -5.25 14.70 39.42
CA ASP A 366 -4.26 15.04 38.39
C ASP A 366 -3.93 13.81 37.54
N HIS A 367 -4.29 13.87 36.26
CA HIS A 367 -4.11 12.82 35.27
C HIS A 367 -2.97 13.14 34.29
N LEU A 368 -2.30 12.09 33.80
CA LEU A 368 -1.26 12.21 32.78
C LEU A 368 -1.85 11.99 31.38
N ILE A 369 -1.89 13.07 30.60
CA ILE A 369 -2.24 13.03 29.18
C ILE A 369 -0.96 12.91 28.35
N VAL A 370 -0.91 11.95 27.42
CA VAL A 370 0.23 11.74 26.53
C VAL A 370 -0.18 11.79 25.07
N ASN A 371 0.74 12.18 24.22
CA ASN A 371 0.58 12.13 22.77
C ASN A 371 1.93 11.89 22.10
N TYR A 372 1.96 11.50 20.83
CA TYR A 372 3.20 11.29 20.12
C TYR A 372 3.09 11.72 18.65
N GLY A 373 4.20 12.14 18.05
CA GLY A 373 4.24 12.56 16.65
C GLY A 373 5.59 12.21 16.04
N GLY A 374 5.61 11.80 14.78
CA GLY A 374 6.86 11.59 14.07
C GLY A 374 7.37 12.88 13.43
N LEU A 375 8.69 13.01 13.38
CA LEU A 375 9.39 14.10 12.72
C LEU A 375 10.03 13.62 11.42
N GLY A 376 9.78 14.35 10.34
CA GLY A 376 10.17 13.97 9.00
C GLY A 376 9.18 13.01 8.33
N SER A 377 9.54 12.51 7.16
CA SER A 377 8.69 11.60 6.40
C SER A 377 8.79 10.17 6.93
N PRO A 378 7.66 9.44 7.07
CA PRO A 378 7.72 8.00 7.26
C PRO A 378 8.43 7.33 6.09
N ALA A 379 8.85 6.08 6.29
CA ALA A 379 9.62 5.33 5.30
C ALA A 379 8.80 4.13 4.80
N GLY A 380 9.00 3.70 3.56
CA GLY A 380 8.23 2.60 2.97
C GLY A 380 6.75 2.91 2.68
N PRO A 381 5.94 1.94 2.25
CA PRO A 381 4.55 2.17 1.79
C PRO A 381 3.55 2.45 2.92
N GLY A 382 3.99 2.67 4.16
CA GLY A 382 3.13 2.69 5.34
C GLY A 382 2.37 4.00 5.55
N MET A 383 1.04 3.91 5.69
CA MET A 383 0.23 4.99 6.29
C MET A 383 0.64 5.24 7.73
N VAL A 384 0.44 6.42 8.31
CA VAL A 384 0.54 6.62 9.77
C VAL A 384 -0.81 7.12 10.25
N ALA A 385 -1.43 6.42 11.18
CA ALA A 385 -2.67 6.91 11.77
C ALA A 385 -2.36 8.14 12.62
N ALA A 386 -3.20 9.17 12.50
CA ALA A 386 -3.10 10.32 13.37
C ALA A 386 -3.35 9.85 14.82
N PRO A 387 -2.51 10.23 15.79
CA PRO A 387 -2.78 10.00 17.19
C PRO A 387 -4.13 10.58 17.64
N PRO A 388 -4.73 10.07 18.73
CA PRO A 388 -5.94 10.62 19.28
C PRO A 388 -5.84 12.13 19.54
N VAL A 389 -6.83 12.86 19.04
CA VAL A 389 -6.94 14.30 19.26
C VAL A 389 -7.07 14.58 20.76
N GLY A 390 -6.28 15.52 21.28
CA GLY A 390 -6.26 15.84 22.71
C GLY A 390 -5.49 14.83 23.56
N GLY A 391 -4.79 13.89 22.92
CA GLY A 391 -3.96 12.89 23.58
C GLY A 391 -4.76 11.77 24.23
N VAL A 392 -4.02 10.92 24.94
CA VAL A 392 -4.53 9.74 25.65
C VAL A 392 -4.34 9.97 27.14
N ASP A 393 -5.41 9.80 27.90
CA ASP A 393 -5.36 9.78 29.36
C ASP A 393 -4.82 8.42 29.86
N LEU A 394 -3.63 8.44 30.47
CA LEU A 394 -3.04 7.25 31.10
C LEU A 394 -3.51 7.03 32.55
N GLY A 395 -4.28 7.96 33.11
CA GLY A 395 -4.82 7.92 34.46
C GLY A 395 -4.07 8.82 35.46
N PRO A 396 -4.41 8.70 36.76
CA PRO A 396 -3.84 9.54 37.82
C PRO A 396 -2.31 9.44 37.90
N VAL A 397 -1.63 10.58 38.00
CA VAL A 397 -0.15 10.66 38.08
C VAL A 397 0.40 9.92 39.32
N GLY A 398 -0.37 9.90 40.40
CA GLY A 398 -0.05 9.20 41.65
C GLY A 398 -0.14 7.67 41.55
N ASP A 399 -0.86 7.13 40.56
CA ASP A 399 -1.12 5.69 40.39
C ASP A 399 -1.17 5.30 38.90
N LEU A 400 -0.09 5.61 38.19
CA LEU A 400 0.02 5.27 36.76
C LEU A 400 0.08 3.75 36.58
N ASN A 401 -0.94 3.21 35.92
CA ASN A 401 -1.03 1.78 35.64
C ASN A 401 0.09 1.34 34.65
N PRO A 402 0.98 0.40 35.04
CA PRO A 402 2.04 -0.11 34.17
C PRO A 402 1.54 -0.73 32.87
N ASP A 403 0.35 -1.33 32.86
CA ASP A 403 -0.24 -1.90 31.64
C ASP A 403 -0.59 -0.82 30.62
N ARG A 404 -1.13 0.32 31.06
CA ARG A 404 -1.46 1.44 30.16
C ARG A 404 -0.19 2.09 29.60
N LEU A 405 0.84 2.24 30.41
CA LEU A 405 2.17 2.70 29.96
C LEU A 405 2.75 1.74 28.90
N ARG A 406 2.71 0.42 29.15
CA ARG A 406 3.15 -0.58 28.17
C ARG A 406 2.37 -0.51 26.85
N SER A 407 1.04 -0.38 26.90
CA SER A 407 0.22 -0.25 25.69
C SER A 407 0.55 1.02 24.91
N PHE A 408 0.74 2.15 25.60
CA PHE A 408 1.20 3.38 24.96
C PHE A 408 2.59 3.21 24.32
N SER A 409 3.55 2.60 25.03
CA SER A 409 4.88 2.32 24.49
C SER A 409 4.85 1.41 23.26
N ALA A 410 3.99 0.39 23.27
CA ALA A 410 3.77 -0.48 22.12
C ALA A 410 3.18 0.28 20.92
N THR A 411 2.28 1.23 21.16
CA THR A 411 1.66 2.06 20.12
C THR A 411 2.68 3.00 19.49
N VAL A 412 3.52 3.66 20.31
CA VAL A 412 4.64 4.49 19.84
C VAL A 412 5.62 3.65 19.02
N TRP A 413 5.96 2.44 19.49
CA TRP A 413 6.86 1.55 18.77
C TRP A 413 6.28 1.08 17.43
N ALA A 414 4.98 0.78 17.36
CA ALA A 414 4.30 0.46 16.11
C ALA A 414 4.48 1.59 15.09
N SER A 415 4.35 2.85 15.53
CA SER A 415 4.58 4.01 14.67
C SER A 415 6.06 4.15 14.27
N VAL A 416 7.01 3.94 15.18
CA VAL A 416 8.46 3.95 14.84
C VAL A 416 8.78 2.94 13.73
N LEU A 417 8.21 1.74 13.78
CA LEU A 417 8.39 0.73 12.74
C LEU A 417 7.95 1.24 11.35
N ILE A 418 6.89 2.06 11.28
CA ILE A 418 6.46 2.69 10.02
C ILE A 418 7.45 3.74 9.54
N TYR A 419 8.00 4.58 10.42
CA TYR A 419 9.07 5.52 10.04
C TYR A 419 10.38 4.82 9.60
N ARG A 420 10.43 3.48 9.68
CA ARG A 420 11.56 2.64 9.27
C ARG A 420 11.21 1.68 8.13
N GLY A 421 10.00 1.76 7.57
CA GLY A 421 9.51 0.89 6.50
C GLY A 421 9.31 -0.57 6.91
N GLN A 422 8.99 -0.83 8.18
CA GLN A 422 8.81 -2.18 8.76
C GLN A 422 7.31 -2.50 8.96
N THR A 423 6.54 -2.54 7.86
CA THR A 423 5.07 -2.64 7.90
C THR A 423 4.57 -3.96 8.49
N SER A 424 5.14 -5.10 8.08
CA SER A 424 4.74 -6.44 8.55
C SER A 424 5.04 -6.67 10.03
N GLU A 425 6.12 -6.08 10.52
CA GLU A 425 6.50 -6.17 11.93
C GLU A 425 5.57 -5.31 12.80
N ALA A 426 5.21 -4.11 12.31
CA ALA A 426 4.19 -3.27 12.94
C ALA A 426 2.83 -3.99 12.98
N LEU A 427 2.45 -4.68 11.89
CA LEU A 427 1.23 -5.47 11.82
C LEU A 427 1.16 -6.52 12.94
N LEU A 428 2.23 -7.31 13.13
CA LEU A 428 2.29 -8.31 14.19
C LEU A 428 2.24 -7.70 15.60
N LEU A 429 2.94 -6.58 15.80
CA LEU A 429 2.97 -5.92 17.11
C LEU A 429 1.58 -5.40 17.51
N LEU A 430 0.88 -4.78 16.56
CA LEU A 430 -0.46 -4.26 16.77
C LEU A 430 -1.46 -5.39 17.07
N ASP A 431 -1.34 -6.52 16.38
CA ASP A 431 -2.13 -7.72 16.68
C ASP A 431 -1.89 -8.23 18.11
N GLN A 432 -0.62 -8.36 18.55
CA GLN A 432 -0.32 -8.71 19.95
C GLN A 432 -0.95 -7.75 20.96
N MET A 433 -0.92 -6.46 20.63
CA MET A 433 -1.43 -5.41 21.50
C MET A 433 -2.97 -5.45 21.58
N ILE A 434 -3.67 -5.59 20.46
CA ILE A 434 -5.15 -5.66 20.39
C ILE A 434 -5.67 -6.84 21.21
N ASN A 435 -4.96 -7.98 21.17
CA ASN A 435 -5.30 -9.17 21.94
C ASN A 435 -4.98 -9.06 23.46
N THR A 436 -4.41 -7.94 23.91
CA THR A 436 -4.17 -7.68 25.34
C THR A 436 -5.44 -7.19 26.03
N LYS A 437 -5.83 -7.85 27.13
CA LYS A 437 -7.11 -7.57 27.85
C LYS A 437 -7.19 -6.20 28.52
N THR A 438 -6.05 -5.56 28.76
CA THR A 438 -5.94 -4.26 29.44
C THR A 438 -5.99 -3.06 28.48
N LEU A 439 -6.02 -3.31 27.17
CA LEU A 439 -6.13 -2.24 26.17
C LEU A 439 -7.58 -1.78 26.04
N THR A 440 -7.90 -0.55 26.43
CA THR A 440 -9.27 0.00 26.42
C THR A 440 -9.30 1.46 25.93
N GLY A 441 -10.49 1.96 25.60
CA GLY A 441 -10.69 3.39 25.30
C GLY A 441 -9.87 3.90 24.10
N PRO A 442 -9.37 5.15 24.14
CA PRO A 442 -8.64 5.78 23.02
C PRO A 442 -7.47 4.98 22.45
N LEU A 443 -6.67 4.33 23.31
CA LEU A 443 -5.55 3.51 22.83
C LEU A 443 -6.03 2.32 22.01
N ARG A 444 -7.20 1.77 22.34
CA ARG A 444 -7.71 0.57 21.68
C ARG A 444 -8.17 0.84 20.26
N TRP A 445 -9.06 1.81 20.08
CA TRP A 445 -9.54 2.10 18.72
C TRP A 445 -8.41 2.69 17.87
N HIS A 446 -7.46 3.43 18.46
CA HIS A 446 -6.28 3.91 17.75
C HIS A 446 -5.37 2.76 17.28
N ALA A 447 -5.16 1.76 18.14
CA ALA A 447 -4.43 0.55 17.78
C ALA A 447 -5.09 -0.22 16.62
N ARG A 448 -6.43 -0.34 16.67
CA ARG A 448 -7.21 -1.02 15.64
C ARG A 448 -7.20 -0.26 14.31
N ASP A 449 -7.26 1.06 14.35
CA ASP A 449 -7.11 1.90 13.16
C ASP A 449 -5.70 1.78 12.55
N GLN A 450 -4.64 1.86 13.38
CA GLN A 450 -3.27 1.59 12.90
C GLN A 450 -3.13 0.20 12.28
N TYR A 451 -3.79 -0.80 12.85
CA TYR A 451 -3.76 -2.17 12.37
C TYR A 451 -4.50 -2.33 11.03
N ALA A 452 -5.68 -1.71 10.89
CA ALA A 452 -6.40 -1.63 9.62
C ALA A 452 -5.55 -0.94 8.55
N MET A 453 -4.87 0.16 8.90
CA MET A 453 -3.97 0.86 7.99
C MET A 453 -2.75 0.01 7.59
N ARG A 454 -2.25 -0.92 8.43
CA ARG A 454 -1.16 -1.84 8.03
C ARG A 454 -1.61 -2.80 6.95
N TRP A 455 -2.79 -3.40 7.11
CA TRP A 455 -3.38 -4.25 6.08
C TRP A 455 -3.54 -3.49 4.76
N GLY A 456 -3.96 -2.22 4.83
CA GLY A 456 -4.13 -1.37 3.65
C GLY A 456 -2.79 -1.05 2.98
N ALA A 457 -1.76 -0.70 3.75
CA ALA A 457 -0.41 -0.47 3.23
C ALA A 457 0.19 -1.71 2.54
N LEU A 458 -0.23 -2.91 2.96
CA LEU A 458 0.13 -4.20 2.34
C LEU A 458 -0.80 -4.60 1.17
N GLY A 459 -1.67 -3.69 0.71
CA GLY A 459 -2.56 -3.90 -0.44
C GLY A 459 -3.90 -4.56 -0.12
N HIS A 460 -4.22 -4.83 1.15
CA HIS A 460 -5.47 -5.47 1.58
C HIS A 460 -6.54 -4.44 1.97
N TYR A 461 -6.84 -3.47 1.10
CA TYR A 461 -7.78 -2.37 1.42
C TYR A 461 -9.19 -2.82 1.82
N ARG A 462 -9.67 -3.95 1.27
CA ARG A 462 -10.98 -4.51 1.63
C ARG A 462 -11.01 -5.11 3.04
N GLU A 463 -9.89 -5.69 3.48
CA GLU A 463 -9.72 -6.12 4.88
C GLU A 463 -9.71 -4.92 5.81
N SER A 464 -8.98 -3.86 5.44
CA SER A 464 -8.98 -2.60 6.18
C SER A 464 -10.36 -1.97 6.27
N LEU A 465 -11.10 -1.94 5.15
CA LEU A 465 -12.46 -1.40 5.11
C LEU A 465 -13.38 -2.18 6.05
N TRP A 466 -13.29 -3.51 6.04
CA TRP A 466 -14.05 -4.35 6.95
C TRP A 466 -13.76 -4.02 8.43
N LEU A 467 -12.48 -3.90 8.81
CA LEU A 467 -12.10 -3.52 10.17
C LEU A 467 -12.64 -2.14 10.58
N VAL A 468 -12.49 -1.14 9.71
CA VAL A 468 -12.91 0.24 9.98
C VAL A 468 -14.43 0.36 10.10
N LEU A 469 -15.19 -0.36 9.26
CA LEU A 469 -16.65 -0.40 9.37
C LEU A 469 -17.10 -1.08 10.68
N GLN A 470 -16.38 -2.10 11.15
CA GLN A 470 -16.63 -2.69 12.46
C GLN A 470 -16.39 -1.68 13.58
N ASP A 471 -15.28 -0.94 13.52
CA ASP A 471 -14.92 0.05 14.53
C ASP A 471 -15.91 1.21 14.58
N GLU A 472 -16.33 1.71 13.41
CA GLU A 472 -17.37 2.75 13.31
C GLU A 472 -18.69 2.29 13.94
N ALA A 473 -19.12 1.07 13.64
CA ALA A 473 -20.40 0.55 14.12
C ALA A 473 -20.37 0.22 15.64
N VAL A 474 -19.22 -0.23 16.16
CA VAL A 474 -18.99 -0.38 17.61
C VAL A 474 -19.01 0.99 18.30
N ALA A 475 -18.31 1.98 17.74
CA ALA A 475 -18.29 3.34 18.26
C ALA A 475 -19.70 3.96 18.30
N ALA A 476 -20.48 3.81 17.22
CA ALA A 476 -21.86 4.26 17.15
C ALA A 476 -22.75 3.58 18.22
N LYS A 477 -22.60 2.26 18.42
CA LYS A 477 -23.33 1.52 19.47
C LYS A 477 -22.98 2.00 20.88
N ASN A 478 -21.74 2.39 21.10
CA ASN A 478 -21.26 2.89 22.39
C ASN A 478 -21.49 4.40 22.58
N ASN A 479 -22.02 5.09 21.57
CA ASN A 479 -22.12 6.55 21.54
C ASN A 479 -20.77 7.26 21.74
N ASP A 480 -19.69 6.67 21.22
CA ASP A 480 -18.35 7.25 21.24
C ASP A 480 -18.11 8.05 19.95
N ARG A 481 -18.36 9.36 20.02
CA ARG A 481 -18.19 10.27 18.88
C ARG A 481 -16.74 10.30 18.37
N THR A 482 -15.76 10.26 19.27
CA THR A 482 -14.34 10.37 18.91
C THR A 482 -13.88 9.15 18.14
N ALA A 483 -14.17 7.94 18.64
CA ALA A 483 -13.87 6.70 17.94
C ALA A 483 -14.60 6.63 16.57
N ARG A 484 -15.84 7.11 16.51
CA ARG A 484 -16.61 7.15 15.25
C ARG A 484 -15.97 8.07 14.23
N LEU A 485 -15.60 9.29 14.61
CA LEU A 485 -14.94 10.24 13.72
C LEU A 485 -13.59 9.73 13.23
N ASN A 486 -12.83 9.02 14.07
CA ASN A 486 -11.59 8.37 13.67
C ASN A 486 -11.82 7.36 12.54
N ALA A 487 -12.77 6.44 12.76
CA ALA A 487 -13.12 5.43 11.76
C ALA A 487 -13.66 6.06 10.46
N MET A 488 -14.50 7.10 10.55
CA MET A 488 -15.02 7.81 9.38
C MET A 488 -13.89 8.44 8.54
N GLY A 489 -12.90 9.07 9.17
CA GLY A 489 -11.75 9.66 8.46
C GLY A 489 -10.94 8.63 7.66
N THR A 490 -10.68 7.47 8.26
CA THR A 490 -9.98 6.37 7.58
C THR A 490 -10.82 5.76 6.45
N ARG A 491 -12.14 5.60 6.66
CA ARG A 491 -13.08 5.05 5.68
C ARG A 491 -13.09 5.81 4.36
N VAL A 492 -13.06 7.14 4.40
CA VAL A 492 -13.01 8.00 3.19
C VAL A 492 -11.82 7.60 2.31
N ARG A 493 -10.64 7.48 2.92
CA ARG A 493 -9.41 7.12 2.21
C ARG A 493 -9.47 5.71 1.64
N LEU A 494 -10.08 4.77 2.35
CA LEU A 494 -10.24 3.39 1.86
C LEU A 494 -11.13 3.31 0.62
N TYR A 495 -12.23 4.07 0.55
CA TYR A 495 -13.03 4.14 -0.69
C TYR A 495 -12.27 4.78 -1.85
N ASP A 496 -11.44 5.78 -1.58
CA ASP A 496 -10.53 6.34 -2.58
C ASP A 496 -9.49 5.33 -3.08
N PHE A 497 -8.92 4.51 -2.19
CA PHE A 497 -7.97 3.44 -2.57
C PHE A 497 -8.63 2.30 -3.34
N LEU A 498 -9.93 2.08 -3.12
CA LEU A 498 -10.72 1.11 -3.86
C LEU A 498 -11.23 1.66 -5.21
N GLU A 499 -10.79 2.86 -5.59
CA GLU A 499 -11.17 3.54 -6.84
C GLU A 499 -12.68 3.77 -6.97
N LEU A 500 -13.32 4.12 -5.84
CA LEU A 500 -14.74 4.48 -5.76
C LEU A 500 -14.90 5.99 -5.47
N PRO A 501 -14.58 6.87 -6.43
CA PRO A 501 -14.47 8.32 -6.18
C PRO A 501 -15.79 8.95 -5.73
N GLU A 502 -16.93 8.52 -6.25
CA GLU A 502 -18.24 9.04 -5.85
C GLU A 502 -18.59 8.69 -4.39
N VAL A 503 -18.31 7.46 -3.98
CA VAL A 503 -18.53 7.00 -2.59
C VAL A 503 -17.56 7.69 -1.64
N ALA A 504 -16.31 7.92 -2.08
CA ALA A 504 -15.34 8.70 -1.33
C ALA A 504 -15.81 10.15 -1.12
N VAL A 505 -16.43 10.79 -2.12
CA VAL A 505 -17.02 12.13 -1.99
C VAL A 505 -18.19 12.13 -1.01
N GLU A 506 -19.13 11.18 -1.12
CA GLU A 506 -20.28 11.07 -0.21
C GLU A 506 -19.83 10.89 1.25
N THR A 507 -18.90 9.96 1.47
CA THR A 507 -18.40 9.67 2.81
C THR A 507 -17.55 10.81 3.38
N ALA A 508 -16.79 11.52 2.54
CA ALA A 508 -16.06 12.73 2.96
C ALA A 508 -17.01 13.85 3.35
N LYS A 509 -18.11 14.03 2.62
CA LYS A 509 -19.15 15.01 2.97
C LYS A 509 -19.82 14.68 4.29
N ALA A 510 -20.19 13.42 4.50
CA ALA A 510 -20.75 12.96 5.77
C ALA A 510 -19.78 13.20 6.93
N TYR A 511 -18.48 12.93 6.73
CA TYR A 511 -17.45 13.19 7.73
C TYR A 511 -17.28 14.69 8.05
N LEU A 512 -17.33 15.55 7.03
CA LEU A 512 -17.31 17.00 7.20
C LEU A 512 -18.55 17.50 7.97
N ASP A 513 -19.73 16.96 7.67
CA ASP A 513 -20.99 17.35 8.32
C ASP A 513 -21.01 17.00 9.81
N GLU A 514 -20.46 15.85 10.19
CA GLU A 514 -20.31 15.44 11.59
C GLU A 514 -19.38 16.37 12.39
N ARG A 515 -18.58 17.17 11.70
CA ARG A 515 -17.67 18.17 12.28
C ARG A 515 -18.16 19.60 12.08
N ALA A 516 -19.39 19.82 11.63
CA ALA A 516 -19.89 21.18 11.35
C ALA A 516 -19.84 22.11 12.58
N GLU A 517 -20.06 21.57 13.77
CA GLU A 517 -19.97 22.31 15.04
C GLU A 517 -18.53 22.72 15.41
N GLU A 518 -17.53 22.10 14.78
CA GLU A 518 -16.10 22.37 14.99
C GLU A 518 -15.60 23.48 14.06
N LYS A 519 -16.46 24.15 13.26
CA LYS A 519 -16.02 25.22 12.36
C LYS A 519 -15.65 26.49 13.17
N PRO A 520 -14.50 27.14 12.93
CA PRO A 520 -13.51 26.89 11.88
C PRO A 520 -12.23 26.17 12.38
N ASP A 521 -12.30 25.26 13.34
CA ASP A 521 -11.13 24.61 13.93
C ASP A 521 -10.40 23.67 12.94
N GLY A 522 -9.21 23.21 13.33
CA GLY A 522 -8.29 22.47 12.46
C GLY A 522 -8.85 21.14 11.91
N ALA A 523 -9.67 20.41 12.67
CA ALA A 523 -10.35 19.18 12.27
C ALA A 523 -11.34 19.44 11.15
N TRP A 524 -12.17 20.48 11.34
CA TRP A 524 -13.16 20.83 10.35
C TRP A 524 -12.46 21.27 9.06
N ARG A 525 -11.39 22.08 9.15
CA ARG A 525 -10.56 22.43 7.99
C ARG A 525 -9.95 21.19 7.33
N SER A 526 -9.41 20.24 8.11
CA SER A 526 -8.87 18.99 7.56
C SER A 526 -9.93 18.14 6.87
N ALA A 527 -11.13 18.03 7.45
CA ALA A 527 -12.25 17.33 6.83
C ALA A 527 -12.71 18.01 5.53
N LEU A 528 -12.73 19.36 5.50
CA LEU A 528 -13.04 20.13 4.30
C LEU A 528 -11.95 19.98 3.23
N ALA A 529 -10.68 19.92 3.61
CA ALA A 529 -9.58 19.62 2.70
C ALA A 529 -9.67 18.21 2.12
N MET A 530 -9.96 17.21 2.94
CA MET A 530 -10.21 15.85 2.48
C MET A 530 -11.40 15.81 1.51
N TYR A 531 -12.48 16.53 1.80
CA TYR A 531 -13.63 16.66 0.89
C TYR A 531 -13.24 17.31 -0.44
N ALA A 532 -12.47 18.41 -0.42
CA ALA A 532 -11.95 19.06 -1.64
C ALA A 532 -11.08 18.11 -2.48
N GLU A 533 -10.21 17.31 -1.83
CA GLU A 533 -9.41 16.29 -2.51
C GLU A 533 -10.29 15.22 -3.16
N MET A 534 -11.30 14.70 -2.45
CA MET A 534 -12.21 13.68 -2.99
C MET A 534 -13.01 14.24 -4.17
N LEU A 535 -13.52 15.47 -4.07
CA LEU A 535 -14.18 16.17 -5.17
C LEU A 535 -13.30 16.26 -6.42
N THR A 536 -12.01 16.58 -6.23
CA THR A 536 -11.03 16.60 -7.33
C THR A 536 -10.86 15.21 -7.95
N GLY A 537 -10.83 14.16 -7.12
CA GLY A 537 -10.77 12.77 -7.58
C GLY A 537 -11.98 12.29 -8.36
N ALA A 538 -13.16 12.84 -8.07
CA ALA A 538 -14.41 12.62 -8.80
C ALA A 538 -14.61 13.61 -9.96
N GLU A 539 -13.54 14.33 -10.36
CA GLU A 539 -13.55 15.31 -11.45
C GLU A 539 -14.55 16.47 -11.25
N LYS A 540 -14.94 16.76 -9.99
CA LYS A 540 -15.83 17.87 -9.60
C LYS A 540 -15.03 19.13 -9.27
N THR A 541 -14.19 19.57 -10.21
CA THR A 541 -13.18 20.62 -10.03
C THR A 541 -13.75 21.93 -9.46
N ASP A 542 -14.88 22.43 -9.97
CA ASP A 542 -15.46 23.70 -9.49
C ASP A 542 -15.87 23.64 -8.01
N GLN A 543 -16.41 22.50 -7.58
CA GLN A 543 -16.77 22.28 -6.17
C GLN A 543 -15.52 22.16 -5.29
N ALA A 544 -14.47 21.50 -5.80
CA ALA A 544 -13.20 21.41 -5.09
C ALA A 544 -12.59 22.80 -4.89
N LEU A 545 -12.58 23.64 -5.93
CA LEU A 545 -12.08 25.02 -5.85
C LEU A 545 -12.89 25.87 -4.86
N ALA A 546 -14.21 25.74 -4.84
CA ALA A 546 -15.07 26.41 -3.86
C ALA A 546 -14.76 25.95 -2.42
N ALA A 547 -14.50 24.66 -2.22
CA ALA A 547 -14.06 24.14 -0.91
C ALA A 547 -12.69 24.70 -0.50
N VAL A 548 -11.76 24.89 -1.44
CA VAL A 548 -10.46 25.55 -1.16
C VAL A 548 -10.64 27.01 -0.77
N GLU A 549 -11.51 27.75 -1.45
CA GLU A 549 -11.83 29.14 -1.06
C GLU A 549 -12.43 29.21 0.36
N GLU A 550 -13.27 28.25 0.72
CA GLU A 550 -13.80 28.15 2.07
C GLU A 550 -12.71 27.81 3.10
N LEU A 551 -11.73 26.95 2.75
CA LEU A 551 -10.56 26.68 3.61
C LEU A 551 -9.73 27.92 3.87
N GLU A 552 -9.43 28.68 2.80
CA GLU A 552 -8.68 29.94 2.89
C GLU A 552 -9.39 30.95 3.79
N ALA A 553 -10.70 31.13 3.59
CA ALA A 553 -11.51 32.05 4.39
C ALA A 553 -11.58 31.64 5.88
N ALA A 554 -11.47 30.35 6.16
CA ALA A 554 -11.49 29.81 7.52
C ALA A 554 -10.09 29.70 8.16
N CYS A 555 -9.02 30.05 7.45
CA CYS A 555 -7.66 29.95 7.94
C CYS A 555 -7.21 31.25 8.62
N PRO A 556 -7.01 31.30 9.96
CA PRO A 556 -6.33 32.42 10.61
C PRO A 556 -4.86 32.55 10.14
N ASP A 557 -4.25 33.71 10.37
CA ASP A 557 -2.87 34.04 9.94
C ASP A 557 -1.79 33.01 10.33
N THR A 558 -2.05 32.13 11.30
CA THR A 558 -1.11 31.12 11.81
C THR A 558 -1.28 29.71 11.23
N CYS A 559 -2.20 29.48 10.29
CA CYS A 559 -2.40 28.15 9.66
C CYS A 559 -1.91 28.04 8.21
N ASN A 560 -1.10 28.98 7.72
CA ASN A 560 -0.57 28.93 6.34
C ASN A 560 0.16 27.62 6.01
N GLY A 561 0.87 27.02 6.98
CA GLY A 561 1.51 25.70 6.80
C GLY A 561 0.50 24.56 6.56
N ASP A 562 -0.57 24.52 7.35
CA ASP A 562 -1.65 23.54 7.18
C ASP A 562 -2.37 23.77 5.85
N LEU A 563 -2.71 25.03 5.56
CA LEU A 563 -3.38 25.44 4.33
C LEU A 563 -2.55 25.07 3.09
N SER A 564 -1.22 25.24 3.15
CA SER A 564 -0.32 24.79 2.10
C SER A 564 -0.41 23.29 1.89
N SER A 565 -0.41 22.49 2.96
CA SER A 565 -0.54 21.03 2.86
C SER A 565 -1.89 20.61 2.25
N PHE A 566 -2.97 21.29 2.61
CA PHE A 566 -4.31 21.04 2.06
C PHE A 566 -4.41 21.39 0.57
N ILE A 567 -3.95 22.58 0.17
CA ILE A 567 -3.97 23.02 -1.23
C ILE A 567 -3.06 22.14 -2.09
N SER A 568 -1.92 21.74 -1.54
CA SER A 568 -1.01 20.77 -2.15
C SER A 568 -1.71 19.47 -2.52
N GLY A 569 -2.57 18.93 -1.64
CA GLY A 569 -3.36 17.73 -1.91
C GLY A 569 -4.28 17.89 -3.13
N VAL A 570 -4.94 19.03 -3.26
CA VAL A 570 -5.80 19.37 -4.41
C VAL A 570 -4.96 19.57 -5.68
N PHE A 571 -3.87 20.35 -5.62
CA PHE A 571 -2.96 20.60 -6.74
C PHE A 571 -2.51 19.29 -7.40
N TRP A 572 -2.08 18.32 -6.59
CA TRP A 572 -1.59 17.03 -7.07
C TRP A 572 -2.64 16.21 -7.81
N ARG A 573 -3.89 16.35 -7.40
CA ARG A 573 -4.98 15.48 -7.82
C ARG A 573 -5.74 16.01 -9.03
N LEU A 574 -5.53 17.27 -9.39
CA LEU A 574 -6.15 17.88 -10.57
C LEU A 574 -5.86 17.03 -11.81
N PRO A 575 -6.88 16.72 -12.63
CA PRO A 575 -6.72 16.04 -13.91
C PRO A 575 -5.71 16.74 -14.83
N SER A 576 -5.14 15.98 -15.76
CA SER A 576 -4.03 16.45 -16.61
C SER A 576 -4.43 17.56 -17.59
N ASP A 577 -5.70 17.66 -17.93
CA ASP A 577 -6.28 18.70 -18.79
C ASP A 577 -6.65 19.99 -18.03
N GLN A 578 -6.75 19.96 -16.69
CA GLN A 578 -7.14 21.10 -15.83
C GLN A 578 -5.97 22.06 -15.53
N ASN A 579 -5.32 22.59 -16.57
CA ASN A 579 -4.13 23.43 -16.40
C ASN A 579 -4.39 24.79 -15.73
N ASP A 580 -5.55 25.40 -15.95
CA ASP A 580 -5.86 26.71 -15.36
C ASP A 580 -6.13 26.60 -13.85
N ALA A 581 -6.91 25.59 -13.43
CA ALA A 581 -7.09 25.27 -12.01
C ALA A 581 -5.75 24.99 -11.33
N ARG A 582 -4.85 24.28 -12.00
CA ARG A 582 -3.52 23.95 -11.48
C ARG A 582 -2.62 25.17 -11.33
N LYS A 583 -2.63 26.09 -12.29
CA LYS A 583 -1.95 27.38 -12.18
C LYS A 583 -2.52 28.22 -11.04
N ALA A 584 -3.83 28.23 -10.86
CA ALA A 584 -4.47 28.92 -9.74
C ALA A 584 -4.04 28.34 -8.38
N MET A 585 -4.01 27.00 -8.26
CA MET A 585 -3.51 26.33 -7.05
C MET A 585 -2.03 26.62 -6.79
N LEU A 586 -1.17 26.57 -7.83
CA LEU A 586 0.24 26.91 -7.68
C LEU A 586 0.41 28.35 -7.19
N LYS A 587 -0.34 29.30 -7.77
CA LYS A 587 -0.28 30.70 -7.35
C LYS A 587 -0.67 30.88 -5.88
N ARG A 588 -1.72 30.19 -5.41
CA ARG A 588 -2.12 30.19 -3.99
C ARG A 588 -1.01 29.62 -3.10
N LEU A 589 -0.38 28.50 -3.51
CA LEU A 589 0.76 27.92 -2.78
C LEU A 589 1.95 28.89 -2.70
N GLU A 590 2.23 29.66 -3.76
CA GLU A 590 3.25 30.71 -3.76
C GLU A 590 2.90 31.85 -2.80
N GLU A 591 1.62 32.24 -2.72
CA GLU A 591 1.15 33.33 -1.86
C GLU A 591 1.18 32.99 -0.36
N ILE A 592 1.02 31.72 0.00
CA ILE A 592 0.99 31.26 1.41
C ILE A 592 2.28 30.57 1.88
N ALA A 593 3.30 30.49 1.02
CA ALA A 593 4.57 29.89 1.36
C ALA A 593 5.28 30.65 2.49
N ASP A 594 5.72 29.93 3.53
CA ASP A 594 6.60 30.49 4.56
C ASP A 594 8.06 30.32 4.15
N ASP A 595 8.72 31.43 3.86
CA ASP A 595 10.15 31.46 3.50
C ASP A 595 11.07 30.86 4.57
N ASN A 596 10.61 30.76 5.83
CA ASN A 596 11.36 30.11 6.90
C ASN A 596 11.17 28.58 6.92
N ASN A 597 10.11 28.06 6.30
CA ASN A 597 9.84 26.64 6.21
C ASN A 597 10.53 26.03 4.98
N THR A 598 11.76 25.57 5.18
CA THR A 598 12.60 24.98 4.13
C THR A 598 11.91 23.81 3.39
N GLU A 599 11.13 22.99 4.08
CA GLU A 599 10.43 21.84 3.48
C GLU A 599 9.25 22.28 2.61
N GLN A 600 8.47 23.26 3.08
CA GLN A 600 7.37 23.83 2.30
C GLN A 600 7.89 24.46 1.00
N ILE A 601 9.01 25.21 1.08
CA ILE A 601 9.66 25.77 -0.12
C ILE A 601 10.18 24.66 -1.03
N ALA A 602 10.73 23.57 -0.50
CA ALA A 602 11.14 22.42 -1.30
C ALA A 602 9.96 21.79 -2.06
N GLY A 603 8.81 21.64 -1.38
CA GLY A 603 7.55 21.21 -1.99
C GLY A 603 7.10 22.14 -3.11
N LEU A 604 7.15 23.46 -2.87
CA LEU A 604 6.83 24.47 -3.87
C LEU A 604 7.71 24.36 -5.12
N ARG A 605 9.03 24.18 -4.94
CA ARG A 605 9.96 23.96 -6.06
C ARG A 605 9.65 22.70 -6.84
N LEU A 606 9.22 21.63 -6.17
CA LEU A 606 8.75 20.42 -6.83
C LEU A 606 7.54 20.71 -7.73
N TYR A 607 6.56 21.48 -7.25
CA TYR A 607 5.38 21.88 -8.03
C TYR A 607 5.73 22.72 -9.25
N GLN A 608 6.60 23.71 -9.06
CA GLN A 608 7.08 24.55 -10.15
C GLN A 608 7.81 23.73 -11.21
N GLY A 609 8.68 22.79 -10.80
CA GLY A 609 9.39 21.92 -11.72
C GLY A 609 8.45 21.04 -12.55
N LEU A 610 7.39 20.52 -11.94
CA LEU A 610 6.36 19.74 -12.64
C LEU A 610 5.57 20.59 -13.63
N MET A 611 5.23 21.82 -13.26
CA MET A 611 4.61 22.77 -14.19
C MET A 611 5.53 23.08 -15.39
N SER A 612 6.83 23.20 -15.16
CA SER A 612 7.82 23.38 -16.24
C SER A 612 7.91 22.14 -17.13
N LEU A 613 7.92 20.92 -16.55
CA LEU A 613 7.89 19.68 -17.35
C LEU A 613 6.66 19.60 -18.25
N ARG A 614 5.49 20.06 -17.81
CA ARG A 614 4.27 20.12 -18.65
C ARG A 614 4.36 21.09 -19.82
N ALA A 615 5.10 22.16 -19.62
CA ALA A 615 5.33 23.16 -20.64
C ALA A 615 6.52 22.78 -21.55
N ASP A 616 7.01 21.54 -21.46
CA ASP A 616 8.22 21.02 -22.12
C ASP A 616 9.48 21.86 -21.82
N ASP A 617 9.47 22.65 -20.74
CA ASP A 617 10.65 23.37 -20.26
C ASP A 617 11.43 22.51 -19.27
N HIS A 618 12.10 21.50 -19.81
CA HIS A 618 12.91 20.56 -19.03
C HIS A 618 14.10 21.23 -18.33
N THR A 619 14.55 22.40 -18.81
CA THR A 619 15.64 23.14 -18.16
C THR A 619 15.18 23.79 -16.86
N GLN A 620 14.06 24.50 -16.89
CA GLN A 620 13.49 25.07 -15.67
C GLN A 620 12.99 23.98 -14.73
N GLY A 621 12.44 22.89 -15.27
CA GLY A 621 12.10 21.69 -14.51
C GLY A 621 13.28 21.19 -13.70
N LEU A 622 14.41 20.93 -14.35
CA LEU A 622 15.64 20.48 -13.71
C LEU A 622 16.15 21.45 -12.63
N ILE A 623 16.19 22.75 -12.92
CA ILE A 623 16.63 23.76 -11.94
C ILE A 623 15.76 23.72 -10.68
N ALA A 624 14.44 23.65 -10.85
CA ALA A 624 13.51 23.59 -9.74
C ALA A 624 13.66 22.29 -8.93
N PHE A 625 13.84 21.14 -9.59
CA PHE A 625 14.06 19.87 -8.89
C PHE A 625 15.38 19.80 -8.14
N LEU A 626 16.47 20.34 -8.69
CA LEU A 626 17.75 20.40 -7.98
C LEU A 626 17.70 21.34 -6.78
N GLU A 627 16.96 22.44 -6.88
CA GLU A 627 16.72 23.30 -5.72
C GLU A 627 15.84 22.59 -4.66
N ALA A 628 14.82 21.86 -5.09
CA ALA A 628 14.00 21.04 -4.19
C ALA A 628 14.86 19.98 -3.46
N GLU A 629 15.73 19.26 -4.17
CA GLU A 629 16.67 18.29 -3.60
C GLU A 629 17.55 18.94 -2.52
N ARG A 630 18.16 20.08 -2.83
CA ARG A 630 19.03 20.82 -1.91
C ARG A 630 18.29 21.22 -0.64
N LEU A 631 17.04 21.67 -0.76
CA LEU A 631 16.20 22.09 0.36
C LEU A 631 15.73 20.89 1.18
N TYR A 632 15.28 19.80 0.56
CA TYR A 632 14.92 18.58 1.28
C TYR A 632 16.09 17.98 2.03
N LYS A 633 17.29 18.00 1.45
CA LYS A 633 18.53 17.60 2.12
C LYS A 633 18.83 18.46 3.34
N LYS A 634 18.63 19.78 3.24
CA LYS A 634 18.75 20.71 4.38
C LYS A 634 17.70 20.44 5.47
N ALA A 635 16.51 19.97 5.09
CA ALA A 635 15.42 19.63 5.99
C ALA A 635 15.45 18.18 6.52
N TYR A 636 16.49 17.39 6.20
CA TYR A 636 16.61 15.96 6.52
C TYR A 636 15.43 15.10 6.01
N ASN A 637 14.78 15.50 4.91
CA ASN A 637 13.72 14.73 4.30
C ASN A 637 14.25 13.88 3.13
N LEU A 638 14.64 12.65 3.44
CA LEU A 638 15.12 11.68 2.44
C LEU A 638 14.07 11.31 1.39
N SER A 639 12.79 11.17 1.77
CA SER A 639 11.72 10.83 0.82
C SER A 639 11.53 11.94 -0.22
N GLY A 640 11.51 13.20 0.24
CA GLY A 640 11.49 14.38 -0.61
C GLY A 640 12.74 14.48 -1.49
N GLN A 641 13.92 14.18 -0.94
CA GLN A 641 15.18 14.16 -1.69
C GLN A 641 15.15 13.13 -2.83
N ALA A 642 14.76 11.88 -2.55
CA ALA A 642 14.65 10.83 -3.54
C ALA A 642 13.65 11.19 -4.64
N ARG A 643 12.53 11.83 -4.27
CA ARG A 643 11.51 12.29 -5.22
C ARG A 643 12.03 13.41 -6.13
N ALA A 644 12.72 14.39 -5.56
CA ALA A 644 13.33 15.47 -6.33
C ALA A 644 14.38 14.94 -7.33
N LEU A 645 15.22 13.99 -6.89
CA LEU A 645 16.19 13.32 -7.75
C LEU A 645 15.53 12.51 -8.88
N TYR A 646 14.44 11.80 -8.58
CA TYR A 646 13.66 11.08 -9.58
C TYR A 646 13.07 12.03 -10.64
N PHE A 647 12.45 13.15 -10.24
CA PHE A 647 11.94 14.09 -11.24
C PHE A 647 13.06 14.84 -12.00
N ALA A 648 14.19 15.08 -11.35
CA ALA A 648 15.39 15.58 -12.03
C ALA A 648 15.88 14.58 -13.11
N SER A 649 15.84 13.26 -12.85
CA SER A 649 16.18 12.28 -13.88
C SER A 649 15.19 12.30 -15.06
N VAL A 650 13.90 12.49 -14.79
CA VAL A 650 12.89 12.69 -15.85
C VAL A 650 13.22 13.93 -16.69
N ALA A 651 13.59 15.04 -16.05
CA ALA A 651 13.97 16.28 -16.73
C ALA A 651 15.24 16.11 -17.59
N ASP A 652 16.25 15.39 -17.07
CA ASP A 652 17.46 15.08 -17.83
C ASP A 652 17.16 14.23 -19.08
N MET A 653 16.26 13.25 -18.98
CA MET A 653 15.84 12.48 -20.16
C MET A 653 15.17 13.37 -21.20
N GLY A 654 14.27 14.28 -20.79
CA GLY A 654 13.64 15.24 -21.70
C GLY A 654 14.64 16.20 -22.37
N ARG A 655 15.79 16.45 -21.71
CA ARG A 655 16.91 17.24 -22.27
C ARG A 655 17.83 16.44 -23.19
N GLY A 656 17.63 15.13 -23.32
CA GLY A 656 18.58 14.27 -24.02
C GLY A 656 19.90 14.09 -23.27
N GLU A 657 19.87 14.10 -21.93
CA GLU A 657 21.01 13.92 -21.01
C GLU A 657 20.94 12.58 -20.21
N PRO A 658 20.86 11.43 -20.88
CA PRO A 658 20.67 10.11 -20.26
C PRO A 658 21.73 9.66 -19.23
N GLN A 659 23.00 10.10 -19.33
CA GLN A 659 24.00 9.80 -18.28
C GLN A 659 23.60 10.43 -16.94
N SER A 660 23.25 11.71 -17.01
CA SER A 660 22.76 12.51 -15.89
C SER A 660 21.48 11.91 -15.31
N ALA A 661 20.56 11.48 -16.17
CA ALA A 661 19.34 10.79 -15.74
C ALA A 661 19.64 9.49 -14.98
N TYR A 662 20.54 8.66 -15.51
CA TYR A 662 20.95 7.40 -14.89
C TYR A 662 21.58 7.61 -13.50
N GLU A 663 22.53 8.54 -13.38
CA GLU A 663 23.22 8.83 -12.12
C GLU A 663 22.24 9.30 -11.04
N ARG A 664 21.33 10.22 -11.37
CA ARG A 664 20.33 10.74 -10.42
C ARG A 664 19.30 9.69 -10.01
N ALA A 665 18.82 8.89 -10.95
CA ALA A 665 17.87 7.83 -10.64
C ALA A 665 18.51 6.73 -9.76
N LEU A 666 19.79 6.39 -9.97
CA LEU A 666 20.51 5.50 -9.04
C LEU A 666 20.70 6.10 -7.65
N GLU A 667 20.90 7.41 -7.53
CA GLU A 667 20.95 8.08 -6.24
C GLU A 667 19.58 8.04 -5.53
N ALA A 668 18.50 8.35 -6.26
CA ALA A 668 17.13 8.21 -5.76
C ALA A 668 16.85 6.78 -5.29
N GLN A 669 17.26 5.77 -6.07
CA GLN A 669 17.10 4.37 -5.72
C GLN A 669 17.81 4.02 -4.41
N LYS A 670 19.07 4.44 -4.24
CA LYS A 670 19.82 4.16 -3.00
C LYS A 670 19.10 4.71 -1.78
N ILE A 671 18.53 5.91 -1.89
CA ILE A 671 17.74 6.50 -0.81
C ILE A 671 16.46 5.69 -0.57
N GLN A 672 15.74 5.27 -1.61
CA GLN A 672 14.54 4.44 -1.43
C GLN A 672 14.84 3.09 -0.79
N MET A 673 15.97 2.46 -1.14
CA MET A 673 16.44 1.25 -0.47
C MET A 673 16.79 1.50 1.00
N GLU A 674 17.38 2.65 1.33
CA GLU A 674 17.65 3.05 2.73
C GLU A 674 16.35 3.26 3.52
N LEU A 675 15.32 3.79 2.86
CA LEU A 675 13.99 3.99 3.44
C LEU A 675 13.16 2.71 3.52
N ASN A 676 13.67 1.56 3.08
CA ASN A 676 12.88 0.35 2.92
C ASN A 676 11.60 0.60 2.09
N ASP A 677 11.66 1.52 1.11
CA ASP A 677 10.58 1.74 0.14
C ASP A 677 10.84 0.96 -1.14
N PHE A 678 10.44 -0.30 -1.06
CA PHE A 678 10.72 -1.29 -2.08
C PHE A 678 9.82 -1.13 -3.31
N THR A 679 8.64 -0.54 -3.13
CA THR A 679 7.79 -0.18 -4.26
C THR A 679 8.44 0.95 -5.05
N ALA A 680 8.85 2.03 -4.38
CA ALA A 680 9.52 3.14 -5.06
C ALA A 680 10.84 2.68 -5.71
N THR A 681 11.57 1.77 -5.07
CA THR A 681 12.77 1.13 -5.63
C THR A 681 12.46 0.39 -6.94
N ALA A 682 11.40 -0.42 -6.98
CA ALA A 682 10.98 -1.15 -8.16
C ALA A 682 10.54 -0.21 -9.30
N GLU A 683 9.82 0.85 -8.97
CA GLU A 683 9.40 1.86 -9.95
C GLU A 683 10.57 2.64 -10.55
N ILE A 684 11.60 2.96 -9.76
CA ILE A 684 12.82 3.58 -10.30
C ILE A 684 13.54 2.63 -11.26
N PHE A 685 13.58 1.32 -10.97
CA PHE A 685 14.09 0.35 -11.93
C PHE A 685 13.25 0.29 -13.20
N LYS A 686 11.91 0.29 -13.08
CA LYS A 686 11.00 0.36 -14.23
C LYS A 686 11.30 1.60 -15.08
N HIS A 687 11.45 2.76 -14.46
CA HIS A 687 11.79 4.00 -15.14
C HIS A 687 13.14 3.94 -15.86
N LEU A 688 14.18 3.48 -15.15
CA LEU A 688 15.52 3.33 -15.71
C LEU A 688 15.55 2.31 -16.87
N SER A 689 14.68 1.31 -16.87
CA SER A 689 14.57 0.36 -17.97
C SER A 689 14.23 1.05 -19.29
N ALA A 690 13.49 2.18 -19.25
CA ALA A 690 13.10 2.94 -20.42
C ALA A 690 14.29 3.54 -21.20
N LEU A 691 15.43 3.78 -20.53
CA LEU A 691 16.68 4.24 -21.17
C LEU A 691 17.24 3.23 -22.18
N TYR A 692 16.84 1.96 -22.07
CA TYR A 692 17.38 0.85 -22.84
C TYR A 692 16.34 0.22 -23.77
N THR A 693 15.08 0.62 -23.65
CA THR A 693 14.00 0.16 -24.49
C THR A 693 13.77 1.14 -25.62
N ASN A 694 13.88 0.65 -26.84
CA ASN A 694 13.33 1.36 -27.98
C ASN A 694 12.46 0.39 -28.78
N PRO A 695 11.14 0.68 -28.93
CA PRO A 695 10.21 -0.21 -29.63
C PRO A 695 10.52 -0.32 -31.13
N ASP A 696 11.27 0.62 -31.71
CA ASP A 696 11.75 0.49 -33.08
C ASP A 696 12.87 -0.56 -33.14
N PHE A 697 12.64 -1.61 -33.93
CA PHE A 697 13.56 -2.72 -34.14
C PHE A 697 14.78 -2.33 -34.99
N LEU A 698 14.75 -1.19 -35.69
CA LEU A 698 15.82 -0.69 -36.54
C LEU A 698 16.78 0.26 -35.82
N GLU A 699 16.37 0.81 -34.67
CA GLU A 699 17.19 1.72 -33.91
C GLU A 699 18.07 0.97 -32.91
N ASN A 700 19.39 1.22 -32.99
CA ASN A 700 20.37 0.75 -32.01
C ASN A 700 19.94 1.17 -30.59
N PRO A 701 20.30 0.40 -29.54
CA PRO A 701 20.04 0.83 -28.18
C PRO A 701 20.71 2.19 -27.92
N GLY A 702 20.11 3.00 -27.05
CA GLY A 702 20.66 4.30 -26.68
C GLY A 702 22.11 4.21 -26.15
N PRO A 703 22.82 5.35 -26.00
CA PRO A 703 24.29 5.39 -25.83
C PRO A 703 24.86 4.71 -24.57
N PHE A 704 24.03 4.15 -23.68
CA PHE A 704 24.39 3.81 -22.28
C PHE A 704 24.47 2.32 -21.97
N LEU A 705 25.11 1.54 -22.84
CA LEU A 705 25.17 0.07 -22.72
C LEU A 705 25.81 -0.44 -21.41
N GLY A 706 26.69 0.34 -20.77
CA GLY A 706 27.48 -0.09 -19.60
C GLY A 706 26.65 -0.42 -18.35
N GLY A 707 25.50 0.24 -18.16
CA GLY A 707 24.60 0.03 -17.00
C GLY A 707 23.37 -0.84 -17.30
N ALA A 708 23.10 -1.14 -18.58
CA ALA A 708 21.86 -1.75 -19.04
C ALA A 708 21.57 -3.10 -18.36
N ARG A 709 22.58 -3.98 -18.27
CA ARG A 709 22.42 -5.29 -17.63
C ARG A 709 22.01 -5.16 -16.16
N GLN A 710 22.62 -4.24 -15.41
CA GLN A 710 22.31 -4.05 -13.99
C GLN A 710 20.88 -3.54 -13.80
N VAL A 711 20.50 -2.53 -14.58
CA VAL A 711 19.16 -1.93 -14.52
C VAL A 711 18.08 -2.93 -14.92
N LEU A 712 18.23 -3.55 -16.08
CA LEU A 712 17.21 -4.44 -16.65
C LEU A 712 17.05 -5.70 -15.80
N ALA A 713 18.15 -6.32 -15.34
CA ALA A 713 18.06 -7.45 -14.41
C ALA A 713 17.50 -7.03 -13.04
N GLY A 714 17.85 -5.83 -12.55
CA GLY A 714 17.31 -5.27 -11.31
C GLY A 714 15.80 -5.04 -11.39
N ALA A 715 15.29 -4.55 -12.52
CA ALA A 715 13.85 -4.37 -12.76
C ALA A 715 13.09 -5.71 -12.75
N VAL A 716 13.65 -6.74 -13.38
CA VAL A 716 13.09 -8.10 -13.34
C VAL A 716 13.05 -8.63 -11.90
N GLU A 717 14.16 -8.56 -11.17
CA GLU A 717 14.21 -9.01 -9.78
C GLU A 717 13.28 -8.21 -8.86
N ALA A 718 13.11 -6.91 -9.11
CA ALA A 718 12.18 -6.08 -8.36
C ALA A 718 10.71 -6.51 -8.59
N GLY A 719 10.31 -6.71 -9.86
CA GLY A 719 8.97 -7.22 -10.18
C GLY A 719 8.68 -8.58 -9.56
N LEU A 720 9.62 -9.52 -9.66
CA LEU A 720 9.50 -10.85 -9.05
C LEU A 720 9.45 -10.79 -7.51
N SER A 721 10.24 -9.91 -6.91
CA SER A 721 10.24 -9.70 -5.45
C SER A 721 8.90 -9.16 -4.96
N MET A 722 8.26 -8.27 -5.72
CA MET A 722 6.93 -7.73 -5.41
C MET A 722 5.78 -8.71 -5.74
N GLY A 723 6.06 -9.84 -6.40
CA GLY A 723 5.01 -10.72 -6.93
C GLY A 723 4.24 -10.13 -8.12
N ASP A 724 4.76 -9.04 -8.69
CA ASP A 724 4.21 -8.36 -9.86
C ASP A 724 4.80 -9.00 -11.14
N LEU A 725 4.12 -10.06 -11.59
CA LEU A 725 4.52 -10.79 -12.79
C LEU A 725 4.36 -9.95 -14.07
N ALA A 726 3.45 -8.99 -14.07
CA ALA A 726 3.27 -8.06 -15.17
C ALA A 726 4.52 -7.19 -15.33
N LEU A 727 4.94 -6.54 -14.24
CA LEU A 727 6.14 -5.71 -14.21
C LEU A 727 7.41 -6.51 -14.54
N ALA A 728 7.54 -7.71 -13.97
CA ALA A 728 8.67 -8.58 -14.27
C ALA A 728 8.69 -9.00 -15.75
N GLY A 729 7.52 -9.31 -16.32
CA GLY A 729 7.37 -9.65 -17.72
C GLY A 729 7.68 -8.49 -18.67
N GLU A 730 7.19 -7.28 -18.37
CA GLU A 730 7.56 -6.04 -19.08
C GLU A 730 9.07 -5.82 -19.05
N SER A 731 9.68 -5.98 -17.88
CA SER A 731 11.13 -5.84 -17.70
C SER A 731 11.92 -6.89 -18.49
N LEU A 732 11.41 -8.13 -18.58
CA LEU A 732 12.01 -9.18 -19.41
C LEU A 732 11.84 -8.89 -20.91
N LEU A 733 10.69 -8.38 -21.35
CA LEU A 733 10.50 -7.96 -22.74
C LEU A 733 11.54 -6.89 -23.12
N SER A 734 11.69 -5.88 -22.26
CA SER A 734 12.69 -4.83 -22.38
C SER A 734 14.11 -5.40 -22.44
N PHE A 735 14.42 -6.35 -21.57
CA PHE A 735 15.75 -6.95 -21.51
C PHE A 735 16.06 -7.84 -22.73
N GLY A 736 15.10 -8.64 -23.17
CA GLY A 736 15.23 -9.48 -24.36
C GLY A 736 15.37 -8.65 -25.63
N SER A 737 14.59 -7.58 -25.77
CA SER A 737 14.73 -6.61 -26.86
C SER A 737 16.11 -5.96 -26.88
N PHE A 738 16.62 -5.55 -25.73
CA PHE A 738 17.98 -5.02 -25.60
C PHE A 738 19.05 -6.05 -26.03
N GLN A 739 18.95 -7.29 -25.54
CA GLN A 739 19.89 -8.37 -25.90
C GLN A 739 19.89 -8.65 -27.41
N LEU A 740 18.71 -8.67 -28.03
CA LEU A 740 18.59 -8.83 -29.48
C LEU A 740 19.38 -7.75 -30.24
N LYS A 741 19.22 -6.48 -29.83
CA LYS A 741 19.87 -5.34 -30.48
C LYS A 741 21.39 -5.32 -30.35
N ILE A 742 21.95 -6.00 -29.35
CA ILE A 742 23.41 -6.12 -29.17
C ILE A 742 23.97 -7.43 -29.74
N GLY A 743 23.18 -8.18 -30.52
CA GLY A 743 23.62 -9.43 -31.16
C GLY A 743 23.72 -10.62 -30.21
N MET A 744 22.85 -10.67 -29.19
CA MET A 744 22.75 -11.77 -28.22
C MET A 744 21.47 -12.58 -28.47
N GLU A 745 21.27 -13.09 -29.68
CA GLU A 745 19.98 -13.64 -30.13
C GLU A 745 19.51 -14.85 -29.31
N ALA A 746 20.43 -15.74 -28.93
CA ALA A 746 20.10 -16.91 -28.12
C ALA A 746 19.60 -16.51 -26.71
N GLN A 747 20.31 -15.59 -26.05
CA GLN A 747 19.87 -15.10 -24.74
C GLN A 747 18.59 -14.28 -24.84
N ALA A 748 18.45 -13.49 -25.91
CA ALA A 748 17.25 -12.72 -26.18
C ALA A 748 16.03 -13.64 -26.28
N SER A 749 16.14 -14.74 -27.04
CA SER A 749 15.03 -15.70 -27.17
C SER A 749 14.65 -16.35 -25.85
N ASP A 750 15.62 -16.78 -25.03
CA ASP A 750 15.35 -17.32 -23.70
C ASP A 750 14.64 -16.31 -22.78
N THR A 751 15.08 -15.05 -22.82
CA THR A 751 14.51 -13.95 -22.03
C THR A 751 13.09 -13.60 -22.49
N LEU A 752 12.85 -13.53 -23.81
CA LEU A 752 11.55 -13.26 -24.41
C LEU A 752 10.56 -14.40 -24.18
N ASN A 753 11.01 -15.65 -24.20
CA ASN A 753 10.17 -16.80 -23.82
C ASN A 753 9.68 -16.70 -22.37
N GLN A 754 10.54 -16.24 -21.46
CA GLN A 754 10.13 -15.97 -20.08
C GLN A 754 9.16 -14.79 -19.99
N ALA A 755 9.39 -13.71 -20.75
CA ALA A 755 8.46 -12.58 -20.82
C ALA A 755 7.06 -13.02 -21.28
N ALA A 756 6.99 -13.84 -22.33
CA ALA A 756 5.74 -14.41 -22.83
C ALA A 756 5.04 -15.28 -21.78
N ALA A 757 5.78 -16.12 -21.06
CA ALA A 757 5.25 -16.95 -19.98
C ALA A 757 4.67 -16.10 -18.84
N LEU A 758 5.39 -15.07 -18.39
CA LEU A 758 4.90 -14.16 -17.34
C LEU A 758 3.69 -13.34 -17.80
N GLY A 759 3.69 -12.84 -19.04
CA GLY A 759 2.54 -12.14 -19.62
C GLY A 759 1.29 -13.01 -19.68
N MET A 760 1.43 -14.30 -20.04
CA MET A 760 0.31 -15.25 -19.96
C MET A 760 -0.15 -15.44 -18.50
N LEU A 761 0.77 -15.65 -17.55
CA LEU A 761 0.42 -15.87 -16.13
C LEU A 761 -0.22 -14.66 -15.45
N SER A 762 0.10 -13.44 -15.89
CA SER A 762 -0.50 -12.19 -15.43
C SER A 762 -1.75 -11.76 -16.22
N ALA A 763 -2.11 -12.52 -17.26
CA ALA A 763 -3.14 -12.17 -18.24
C ALA A 763 -2.89 -10.84 -19.00
N ASN A 764 -1.63 -10.42 -19.12
CA ASN A 764 -1.20 -9.36 -20.03
C ASN A 764 -0.83 -9.95 -21.39
N PHE A 765 -1.85 -10.19 -22.20
CA PHE A 765 -1.69 -10.84 -23.49
C PHE A 765 -1.04 -9.95 -24.55
N ASP A 766 -1.09 -8.63 -24.39
CA ASP A 766 -0.34 -7.67 -25.19
C ASP A 766 1.18 -7.85 -25.02
N LEU A 767 1.65 -7.96 -23.78
CA LEU A 767 3.04 -8.28 -23.44
C LEU A 767 3.45 -9.62 -24.04
N ALA A 768 2.63 -10.65 -23.88
CA ALA A 768 2.91 -11.98 -24.44
C ALA A 768 2.96 -11.97 -25.98
N ALA A 769 2.06 -11.22 -26.63
CA ALA A 769 2.03 -11.07 -28.08
C ALA A 769 3.33 -10.42 -28.58
N LEU A 770 3.77 -9.35 -27.94
CA LEU A 770 5.00 -8.64 -28.30
C LEU A 770 6.24 -9.52 -28.13
N ALA A 771 6.33 -10.27 -27.02
CA ALA A 771 7.43 -11.20 -26.81
C ALA A 771 7.52 -12.25 -27.92
N HIS A 772 6.38 -12.80 -28.34
CA HIS A 772 6.29 -13.71 -29.49
C HIS A 772 6.67 -13.03 -30.82
N LEU A 773 6.30 -11.76 -31.03
CA LEU A 773 6.74 -11.00 -32.22
C LEU A 773 8.25 -10.81 -32.28
N TYR A 774 8.91 -10.51 -31.15
CA TYR A 774 10.37 -10.43 -31.11
C TYR A 774 11.03 -11.79 -31.38
N ASN A 775 10.49 -12.88 -30.82
CA ASN A 775 10.97 -14.24 -31.14
C ASN A 775 10.76 -14.58 -32.62
N ALA A 776 9.66 -14.16 -33.24
CA ALA A 776 9.46 -14.31 -34.68
C ALA A 776 10.53 -13.53 -35.48
N ALA A 777 10.85 -12.30 -35.07
CA ALA A 777 11.90 -11.51 -35.70
C ALA A 777 13.27 -12.21 -35.63
N ILE A 778 13.62 -12.77 -34.47
CA ILE A 778 14.83 -13.58 -34.28
C ILE A 778 14.83 -14.77 -35.24
N ALA A 779 13.76 -15.57 -35.26
CA ALA A 779 13.65 -16.74 -36.11
C ALA A 779 13.80 -16.38 -37.61
N ARG A 780 13.22 -15.26 -38.04
CA ARG A 780 13.38 -14.74 -39.41
C ARG A 780 14.83 -14.35 -39.71
N GLN A 781 15.50 -13.66 -38.79
CA GLN A 781 16.90 -13.25 -38.93
C GLN A 781 17.85 -14.47 -39.00
N THR A 782 17.57 -15.53 -38.25
CA THR A 782 18.38 -16.76 -38.24
C THR A 782 18.01 -17.75 -39.35
N GLY A 783 17.01 -17.43 -40.18
CA GLY A 783 16.54 -18.29 -41.27
C GLY A 783 15.66 -19.47 -40.83
N ASP A 784 15.17 -19.49 -39.59
CA ASP A 784 14.22 -20.48 -39.08
C ASP A 784 12.78 -20.09 -39.46
N MET A 785 12.39 -20.41 -40.69
CA MET A 785 11.05 -20.10 -41.20
C MET A 785 9.93 -20.88 -40.49
N ALA A 786 10.22 -22.07 -39.93
CA ALA A 786 9.25 -22.85 -39.19
C ALA A 786 8.96 -22.22 -37.82
N GLY A 787 10.03 -21.85 -37.08
CA GLY A 787 9.92 -21.09 -35.85
C GLY A 787 9.23 -19.74 -36.04
N TYR A 788 9.57 -19.01 -37.13
CA TYR A 788 8.91 -17.76 -37.49
C TYR A 788 7.39 -17.92 -37.60
N GLN A 789 6.91 -18.90 -38.37
CA GLN A 789 5.48 -19.13 -38.53
C GLN A 789 4.81 -19.49 -37.20
N GLN A 790 5.46 -20.29 -36.37
CA GLN A 790 4.93 -20.68 -35.06
C GLN A 790 4.79 -19.50 -34.12
N GLU A 791 5.81 -18.65 -34.03
CA GLU A 791 5.82 -17.46 -33.17
C GLU A 791 4.81 -16.42 -33.62
N VAL A 792 4.65 -16.19 -34.93
CA VAL A 792 3.61 -15.30 -35.47
C VAL A 792 2.20 -15.79 -35.12
N LEU A 793 1.94 -17.11 -35.19
CA LEU A 793 0.65 -17.66 -34.80
C LEU A 793 0.36 -17.50 -33.31
N ARG A 794 1.39 -17.68 -32.45
CA ARG A 794 1.30 -17.41 -31.02
C ARG A 794 1.03 -15.93 -30.73
N ALA A 795 1.76 -15.04 -31.39
CA ALA A 795 1.57 -13.59 -31.29
C ALA A 795 0.15 -13.18 -31.69
N LYS A 796 -0.37 -13.71 -32.80
CA LYS A 796 -1.74 -13.46 -33.26
C LYS A 796 -2.78 -13.88 -32.21
N LEU A 797 -2.63 -15.08 -31.67
CA LEU A 797 -3.53 -15.59 -30.63
C LEU A 797 -3.54 -14.68 -29.39
N MET A 798 -2.36 -14.25 -28.94
CA MET A 798 -2.23 -13.35 -27.79
C MET A 798 -2.76 -11.95 -28.08
N ALA A 799 -2.55 -11.43 -29.30
CA ALA A 799 -3.10 -10.15 -29.74
C ALA A 799 -4.64 -10.17 -29.75
N GLU A 800 -5.25 -11.23 -30.27
CA GLU A 800 -6.71 -11.43 -30.25
C GLU A 800 -7.25 -11.49 -28.81
N LEU A 801 -6.54 -12.16 -27.89
CA LEU A 801 -6.89 -12.20 -26.46
C LEU A 801 -6.78 -10.83 -25.79
N SER A 802 -5.76 -10.04 -26.14
CA SER A 802 -5.54 -8.69 -25.60
C SER A 802 -6.63 -7.69 -26.00
N LYS A 803 -7.27 -7.93 -27.16
CA LYS A 803 -8.19 -6.99 -27.84
C LYS A 803 -7.58 -5.60 -28.10
N ASN A 804 -6.26 -5.47 -28.09
CA ASN A 804 -5.57 -4.20 -28.34
C ASN A 804 -5.35 -3.99 -29.85
N PRO A 805 -6.01 -3.01 -30.50
CA PRO A 805 -5.90 -2.79 -31.93
C PRO A 805 -4.46 -2.53 -32.41
N ALA A 806 -3.66 -1.84 -31.59
CA ALA A 806 -2.28 -1.52 -31.94
C ALA A 806 -1.39 -2.77 -31.98
N ILE A 807 -1.67 -3.77 -31.15
CA ILE A 807 -0.93 -5.05 -31.13
C ILE A 807 -1.40 -5.94 -32.28
N ILE A 808 -2.71 -5.98 -32.55
CA ILE A 808 -3.27 -6.70 -33.70
C ILE A 808 -2.64 -6.19 -35.00
N GLN A 809 -2.60 -4.87 -35.17
CA GLN A 809 -1.95 -4.24 -36.33
C GLN A 809 -0.46 -4.59 -36.42
N ALA A 810 0.29 -4.56 -35.31
CA ALA A 810 1.70 -4.92 -35.30
C ALA A 810 1.95 -6.38 -35.75
N VAL A 811 1.06 -7.31 -35.38
CA VAL A 811 1.10 -8.69 -35.88
C VAL A 811 0.85 -8.75 -37.38
N GLU A 812 -0.14 -8.01 -37.88
CA GLU A 812 -0.48 -7.95 -39.30
C GLU A 812 0.65 -7.36 -40.16
N GLU A 813 1.30 -6.31 -39.68
CA GLU A 813 2.47 -5.68 -40.31
C GLU A 813 3.66 -6.66 -40.37
N MET A 814 3.90 -7.43 -39.30
CA MET A 814 4.96 -8.45 -39.30
C MET A 814 4.66 -9.58 -40.30
N MET A 815 3.38 -9.95 -40.47
CA MET A 815 2.94 -10.93 -41.46
C MET A 815 3.09 -10.42 -42.90
N ASN A 816 2.94 -9.11 -43.13
CA ASN A 816 2.99 -8.45 -44.43
C ASN A 816 3.94 -7.25 -44.42
N PRO A 817 5.26 -7.46 -44.32
CA PRO A 817 6.21 -6.35 -44.27
C PRO A 817 6.12 -5.52 -45.55
N GLU A 818 5.93 -4.20 -45.44
CA GLU A 818 6.08 -3.29 -46.60
C GLU A 818 7.49 -3.45 -47.19
N GLU A 819 7.63 -3.31 -48.51
CA GLU A 819 8.95 -3.30 -49.15
C GLU A 819 9.83 -2.22 -48.49
N PRO A 820 11.10 -2.52 -48.16
CA PRO A 820 11.97 -1.57 -47.48
C PRO A 820 12.05 -0.28 -48.31
N ARG A 821 11.62 0.85 -47.71
CA ARG A 821 11.83 2.16 -48.32
C ARG A 821 13.33 2.37 -48.45
N GLU A 822 13.82 2.58 -49.69
CA GLU A 822 15.21 2.98 -49.94
C GLU A 822 15.52 4.22 -49.11
N ILE A 823 16.26 4.06 -48.01
CA ILE A 823 16.84 5.18 -47.28
C ILE A 823 18.01 5.66 -48.14
N PRO A 824 18.00 6.89 -48.67
CA PRO A 824 19.09 7.38 -49.50
C PRO A 824 20.40 7.35 -48.69
N THR A 825 21.42 6.69 -49.21
CA THR A 825 22.76 6.52 -48.63
C THR A 825 23.57 7.82 -48.46
N GLN A 826 22.92 8.99 -48.41
CA GLN A 826 23.56 10.29 -48.22
C GLN A 826 23.46 10.85 -46.78
N LEU A 827 23.00 10.06 -45.81
CA LEU A 827 22.88 10.47 -44.40
C LEU A 827 23.57 9.51 -43.40
N LEU A 828 24.56 8.72 -43.84
CA LEU A 828 25.49 7.99 -42.96
C LEU A 828 26.82 8.72 -42.82
#